data_AF-A0A0F9KNH9-F1
#
_entry.id   AF-A0A0F9KNH9-F1
#
_cell.length_a   1.000
_cell.length_b   1.000
_cell.length_c   1.000
_cell.angle_alpha   90.00
_cell.angle_beta   90.00
_cell.angle_gamma   90.00
#
_symmetry.space_group_name_H-M   'P 1'
#
loop_
_entity.id
_entity.type
_entity.pdbx_description
1 polymer ?
#
loop_
_entity_poly.entity_id
_entity_poly.type
_entity_poly.pdbx_seq_one_letter_code
_entity_poly.pdbx_strand_id
1 'polypeptide(L)'
;EETKQKMRKPKSEEHKQNVIDAIKELPEIFCQYCNKNFELVPNFVEYGLGNFVKLPYSINRNTNTKCVILDENFDLAKQKVFIIDELVKQIHKQKQIEKKRDRNKSEVDLSKWKSLDKDDIYFFSKLRHCLKEIVKGNRQATGGHGHDMRMALANDLFKLKAPLSTRINAFTRQKDFKPDYSKYQIEDLEMRCRRSNQFFTSNCKTIAKWGYCYPDCPYRYRSKEVSEDDIVNLLLDTNDNTDIKKYEGIKGGWEEVRGLLNEKINNGIDSREYVIKTTRSGTTTNVILETVESNKKLLMIAPTIRICDITVKDALKLTDKKVSLFRLGSNKDLCIKLLERIKNTQSLGEFPFLLKEDCRNCVYNAHVCCAKHTYYREKCNDCYTINKNREKCNWRRAVEDIQDYDIIYITIAKMYALTKTTDPEAQKIFKTIQEHVDVIFLDEISNILDVGSEGIIFREKADKIYRQVANEVNFPDNFDIDYEKLVEFMDKRLNKQQKEIWYALKDFVKAIDRIHNQWSHLNRLDEFYKINSPLFKIIKKNDDYYKKKKIRGSGDIDWLTIYQYIIDYSEETDYYPRFVVNLLILAKYRQIYIQYTSPLRYIFKMELLPSKPIKEFIDFLNELSEHCQFFTTDATEPPIDINKMFPNLQELIINDPMNTAITQTVYPDNHTTNISKMKSLRFYLDGIIQYIKIHTNPNTMIITQNIITSIILRKILTKDKHYKHITYFRSPLTIGTPSSCRNIITIGSPYPPKNSHRWLADLFLKEDLVDKEKFDIESLTRHLEYYNAKSTFFQGISRGKDPKGEVESTVYCYGLNKYQIIQLLRFPIGIPNIN
;
A
#
# COMPACT_ATOMS: atom_id res chain seq x y z
N GLU A 1 -11.06 -33.19 -34.84
CA GLU A 1 -10.59 -31.80 -35.08
C GLU A 1 -11.68 -30.88 -35.64
N GLU A 2 -12.66 -31.39 -36.39
CA GLU A 2 -13.83 -30.64 -36.84
C GLU A 2 -14.58 -29.92 -35.69
N THR A 3 -14.76 -30.58 -34.55
CA THR A 3 -15.33 -29.99 -33.33
C THR A 3 -14.41 -28.93 -32.71
N LYS A 4 -13.08 -29.04 -32.84
CA LYS A 4 -12.12 -28.01 -32.42
C LYS A 4 -12.11 -26.80 -33.35
N GLN A 5 -12.49 -26.97 -34.62
CA GLN A 5 -12.65 -25.87 -35.58
C GLN A 5 -13.99 -25.16 -35.40
N LYS A 6 -15.07 -25.87 -35.05
CA LYS A 6 -16.38 -25.29 -34.69
C LYS A 6 -16.38 -24.58 -33.31
N MET A 7 -15.40 -24.86 -32.45
CA MET A 7 -15.31 -24.29 -31.08
C MET A 7 -14.13 -23.31 -30.88
N ARG A 8 -13.80 -22.48 -31.87
CA ARG A 8 -13.02 -21.25 -31.63
C ARG A 8 -13.97 -20.12 -31.20
N LYS A 9 -13.50 -19.22 -30.32
CA LYS A 9 -14.30 -18.10 -29.76
C LYS A 9 -15.23 -17.50 -30.84
N PRO A 10 -16.55 -17.52 -30.63
CA PRO A 10 -17.51 -17.14 -31.66
C PRO A 10 -17.30 -15.67 -32.02
N LYS A 11 -17.15 -15.40 -33.31
CA LYS A 11 -16.89 -14.05 -33.84
C LYS A 11 -18.18 -13.22 -34.04
N SER A 12 -19.34 -13.86 -33.97
CA SER A 12 -20.67 -13.26 -34.10
C SER A 12 -21.72 -14.06 -33.29
N GLU A 13 -22.87 -13.45 -32.99
CA GLU A 13 -23.97 -14.11 -32.27
C GLU A 13 -24.62 -15.26 -33.06
N GLU A 14 -24.66 -15.15 -34.39
CA GLU A 14 -25.09 -16.25 -35.27
C GLU A 14 -24.18 -17.48 -35.14
N HIS A 15 -22.86 -17.29 -34.96
CA HIS A 15 -21.93 -18.39 -34.72
C HIS A 15 -22.15 -19.04 -33.35
N LYS A 16 -22.49 -18.26 -32.31
CA LYS A 16 -22.88 -18.83 -31.00
C LYS A 16 -24.13 -19.68 -31.12
N GLN A 17 -25.15 -19.19 -31.82
CA GLN A 17 -26.41 -19.89 -31.97
C GLN A 17 -26.24 -21.21 -32.72
N ASN A 18 -25.46 -21.22 -33.80
CA ASN A 18 -25.14 -22.44 -34.55
C ASN A 18 -24.35 -23.49 -33.74
N VAL A 19 -23.49 -23.05 -32.81
CA VAL A 19 -22.79 -23.96 -31.90
C VAL A 19 -23.73 -24.53 -30.83
N ILE A 20 -24.64 -23.71 -30.31
CA ILE A 20 -25.67 -24.15 -29.35
C ILE A 20 -26.60 -25.18 -30.00
N ASP A 21 -27.05 -24.93 -31.23
CA ASP A 21 -27.98 -25.82 -31.92
C ASP A 21 -27.29 -27.14 -32.33
N ALA A 22 -26.01 -27.12 -32.71
CA ALA A 22 -25.22 -28.33 -32.92
C ALA A 22 -24.96 -29.16 -31.64
N ILE A 23 -24.95 -28.52 -30.46
CA ILE A 23 -24.84 -29.22 -29.16
C ILE A 23 -26.17 -29.88 -28.78
N LYS A 24 -27.31 -29.26 -29.13
CA LYS A 24 -28.65 -29.81 -28.89
C LYS A 24 -28.95 -31.07 -29.72
N GLU A 25 -28.28 -31.25 -30.86
CA GLU A 25 -28.42 -32.44 -31.70
C GLU A 25 -27.54 -33.62 -31.27
N LEU A 26 -26.70 -33.47 -30.23
CA LEU A 26 -25.94 -34.61 -29.69
C LEU A 26 -26.86 -35.50 -28.83
N PRO A 27 -26.85 -36.83 -29.01
CA PRO A 27 -27.70 -37.73 -28.22
C PRO A 27 -27.34 -37.68 -26.73
N GLU A 28 -28.34 -37.83 -25.86
CA GLU A 28 -28.17 -37.81 -24.41
C GLU A 28 -27.09 -38.81 -23.97
N ILE A 29 -26.13 -38.33 -23.16
CA ILE A 29 -25.05 -39.17 -22.66
C ILE A 29 -25.59 -39.93 -21.44
N PHE A 30 -25.98 -41.18 -21.67
CA PHE A 30 -26.36 -42.10 -20.60
C PHE A 30 -25.14 -42.77 -19.98
N CYS A 31 -24.96 -42.62 -18.67
CA CYS A 31 -23.90 -43.33 -17.95
C CYS A 31 -24.42 -44.64 -17.38
N GLN A 32 -23.90 -45.75 -17.92
CA GLN A 32 -24.29 -47.10 -17.52
C GLN A 32 -23.86 -47.48 -16.09
N TYR A 33 -22.89 -46.77 -15.49
CA TYR A 33 -22.41 -47.05 -14.13
C TYR A 33 -23.25 -46.40 -13.03
N CYS A 34 -23.88 -45.25 -13.29
CA CYS A 34 -24.74 -44.58 -12.31
C CYS A 34 -26.21 -44.50 -12.73
N ASN A 35 -26.56 -45.08 -13.88
CA ASN A 35 -27.90 -45.18 -14.43
C ASN A 35 -28.63 -43.84 -14.56
N LYS A 36 -27.90 -42.79 -14.98
CA LYS A 36 -28.42 -41.43 -15.16
C LYS A 36 -28.03 -40.85 -16.52
N ASN A 37 -28.97 -40.11 -17.11
CA ASN A 37 -28.70 -39.22 -18.24
C ASN A 37 -27.99 -37.97 -17.73
N PHE A 38 -26.86 -37.63 -18.35
CA PHE A 38 -26.16 -36.38 -18.07
C PHE A 38 -26.61 -35.31 -19.07
N GLU A 39 -27.26 -34.26 -18.57
CA GLU A 39 -27.46 -33.04 -19.35
C GLU A 39 -26.11 -32.33 -19.55
N LEU A 40 -25.74 -32.12 -20.82
CA LEU A 40 -24.60 -31.28 -21.16
C LEU A 40 -24.89 -29.83 -20.78
N VAL A 41 -24.32 -29.37 -19.66
CA VAL A 41 -24.48 -27.99 -19.19
C VAL A 41 -23.85 -27.02 -20.21
N PRO A 42 -24.57 -26.02 -20.75
CA PRO A 42 -24.11 -25.15 -21.85
C PRO A 42 -22.83 -24.33 -21.58
N ASN A 43 -22.37 -24.24 -20.33
CA ASN A 43 -21.26 -23.37 -19.92
C ASN A 43 -19.86 -23.91 -20.28
N PHE A 44 -19.75 -25.03 -20.99
CA PHE A 44 -18.46 -25.64 -21.37
C PHE A 44 -17.69 -24.86 -22.45
N VAL A 45 -18.36 -23.96 -23.20
CA VAL A 45 -17.76 -23.23 -24.33
C VAL A 45 -16.82 -22.11 -23.88
N GLU A 46 -16.95 -21.58 -22.66
CA GLU A 46 -16.17 -20.41 -22.23
C GLU A 46 -14.73 -20.71 -21.77
N TYR A 47 -14.39 -21.95 -21.42
CA TYR A 47 -13.13 -22.24 -20.72
C TYR A 47 -11.94 -22.66 -21.58
N GLY A 48 -12.08 -22.84 -22.89
CA GLY A 48 -10.96 -23.09 -23.81
C GLY A 48 -10.08 -24.30 -23.42
N LEU A 49 -10.31 -25.45 -24.07
CA LEU A 49 -9.65 -26.74 -23.77
C LEU A 49 -8.18 -26.85 -24.27
N GLY A 50 -7.38 -25.80 -24.11
CA GLY A 50 -6.03 -25.70 -24.69
C GLY A 50 -5.00 -26.72 -24.19
N ASN A 51 -5.23 -27.40 -23.07
CA ASN A 51 -4.24 -28.29 -22.44
C ASN A 51 -4.72 -29.71 -22.10
N PHE A 52 -5.97 -30.09 -22.39
CA PHE A 52 -6.55 -31.32 -21.84
C PHE A 52 -6.61 -32.53 -22.78
N VAL A 53 -6.04 -32.45 -24.00
CA VAL A 53 -5.95 -33.64 -24.87
C VAL A 53 -4.49 -33.97 -25.13
N LYS A 54 -3.87 -34.70 -24.21
CA LYS A 54 -2.61 -35.43 -24.46
C LYS A 54 -2.98 -36.79 -25.05
N LEU A 55 -2.49 -37.06 -26.26
CA LEU A 55 -2.72 -38.34 -26.93
C LEU A 55 -1.96 -39.46 -26.18
N PRO A 56 -2.59 -40.63 -25.95
CA PRO A 56 -1.89 -41.80 -25.44
C PRO A 56 -0.65 -42.10 -26.28
N TYR A 57 0.46 -42.48 -25.62
CA TYR A 57 1.75 -42.81 -26.26
C TYR A 57 2.50 -41.67 -26.95
N SER A 58 2.05 -40.43 -26.81
CA SER A 58 2.83 -39.28 -27.27
C SER A 58 4.12 -39.10 -26.46
N ILE A 59 5.19 -38.69 -27.13
CA ILE A 59 6.47 -38.35 -26.48
C ILE A 59 6.42 -36.87 -26.12
N ASN A 60 6.57 -36.56 -24.84
CA ASN A 60 6.70 -35.19 -24.39
C ASN A 60 8.03 -34.61 -24.91
N ARG A 61 7.96 -33.61 -25.79
CA ARG A 61 9.14 -33.01 -26.44
C ARG A 61 10.15 -32.38 -25.47
N ASN A 62 9.72 -31.92 -24.30
CA ASN A 62 10.61 -31.25 -23.34
C ASN A 62 11.31 -32.24 -22.43
N THR A 63 10.67 -33.37 -22.12
CA THR A 63 11.17 -34.36 -21.14
C THR A 63 11.57 -35.68 -21.79
N ASN A 64 11.38 -35.80 -23.11
CA ASN A 64 11.58 -37.00 -23.93
C ASN A 64 10.91 -38.28 -23.39
N THR A 65 9.93 -38.13 -22.51
CA THR A 65 9.25 -39.23 -21.82
C THR A 65 7.97 -39.60 -22.56
N LYS A 66 7.78 -40.91 -22.77
CA LYS A 66 6.57 -41.45 -23.41
C LYS A 66 5.41 -41.41 -22.41
N CYS A 67 4.28 -40.85 -22.82
CA CYS A 67 3.07 -40.91 -22.01
C CYS A 67 2.54 -42.34 -21.99
N VAL A 68 2.29 -42.89 -20.79
CA VAL A 68 1.73 -44.22 -20.59
C VAL A 68 0.29 -44.08 -20.11
N ILE A 69 -0.59 -44.98 -20.52
CA ILE A 69 -1.96 -45.04 -20.00
C ILE A 69 -1.89 -45.74 -18.65
N LEU A 70 -2.36 -45.07 -17.59
CA LEU A 70 -2.30 -45.59 -16.21
C LEU A 70 -3.50 -46.46 -15.84
N ASP A 71 -4.51 -46.54 -16.71
CA ASP A 71 -5.68 -47.39 -16.52
C ASP A 71 -5.46 -48.72 -17.24
N GLU A 72 -5.28 -49.78 -16.46
CA GLU A 72 -5.00 -51.14 -16.91
C GLU A 72 -6.15 -51.74 -17.73
N ASN A 73 -7.37 -51.19 -17.60
CA ASN A 73 -8.56 -51.64 -18.31
C ASN A 73 -8.83 -50.85 -19.60
N PHE A 74 -7.98 -49.87 -19.95
CA PHE A 74 -8.15 -49.05 -21.14
C PHE A 74 -7.69 -49.76 -22.42
N ASP A 75 -8.63 -50.42 -23.08
CA ASP A 75 -8.38 -51.15 -24.33
C ASP A 75 -8.50 -50.23 -25.56
N LEU A 76 -7.35 -49.89 -26.17
CA LEU A 76 -7.28 -49.05 -27.36
C LEU A 76 -7.96 -49.70 -28.57
N ALA A 77 -8.03 -51.04 -28.63
CA ALA A 77 -8.61 -51.78 -29.75
C ALA A 77 -10.15 -51.67 -29.79
N LYS A 78 -10.78 -51.32 -28.67
CA LYS A 78 -12.23 -51.10 -28.57
C LYS A 78 -12.65 -49.67 -28.94
N GLN A 79 -11.70 -48.78 -29.21
CA GLN A 79 -12.00 -47.39 -29.55
C GLN A 79 -12.04 -47.19 -31.07
N LYS A 80 -13.07 -46.46 -31.56
CA LYS A 80 -13.18 -46.11 -32.98
C LYS A 80 -12.04 -45.17 -33.39
N VAL A 81 -11.13 -45.67 -34.23
CA VAL A 81 -10.05 -44.87 -34.84
C VAL A 81 -10.56 -44.18 -36.09
N PHE A 82 -10.31 -42.89 -36.22
CA PHE A 82 -10.60 -42.11 -37.43
C PHE A 82 -9.29 -41.64 -38.07
N ILE A 83 -9.06 -42.01 -39.33
CA ILE A 83 -7.90 -41.57 -40.12
C ILE A 83 -8.30 -40.31 -40.89
N ILE A 84 -7.59 -39.20 -40.66
CA ILE A 84 -7.90 -37.89 -41.25
C ILE A 84 -6.81 -37.53 -42.27
N ASP A 85 -6.94 -38.05 -43.50
CA ASP A 85 -5.94 -37.84 -44.57
C ASP A 85 -6.24 -36.61 -45.46
N GLU A 86 -7.49 -36.17 -45.55
CA GLU A 86 -7.87 -35.04 -46.43
C GLU A 86 -7.69 -33.66 -45.78
N LEU A 87 -7.92 -33.54 -44.46
CA LEU A 87 -7.84 -32.24 -43.77
C LEU A 87 -6.41 -31.70 -43.70
N VAL A 88 -5.42 -32.60 -43.57
CA VAL A 88 -3.99 -32.24 -43.58
C VAL A 88 -3.57 -31.69 -44.94
N LYS A 89 -4.10 -32.24 -46.04
CA LYS A 89 -3.86 -31.76 -47.41
C LYS A 89 -4.44 -30.36 -47.63
N GLN A 90 -5.62 -30.06 -47.08
CA GLN A 90 -6.25 -28.74 -47.18
C GLN A 90 -5.54 -27.66 -46.35
N ILE A 91 -5.08 -27.99 -45.13
CA ILE A 91 -4.31 -27.07 -44.27
C ILE A 91 -2.96 -26.70 -44.93
N HIS A 92 -2.31 -27.64 -45.61
CA HIS A 92 -1.08 -27.37 -46.35
C HIS A 92 -1.32 -26.41 -47.53
N LYS A 93 -2.46 -26.55 -48.22
CA LYS A 93 -2.84 -25.70 -49.36
C LYS A 93 -3.16 -24.26 -48.93
N GLN A 94 -3.86 -24.06 -47.81
CA GLN A 94 -4.15 -22.72 -47.27
C GLN A 94 -2.90 -21.96 -46.80
N LYS A 95 -1.95 -22.63 -46.14
CA LYS A 95 -0.67 -22.00 -45.71
C LYS A 95 0.19 -21.56 -46.89
N GLN A 96 0.10 -22.23 -48.04
CA GLN A 96 0.80 -21.82 -49.26
C GLN A 96 0.14 -20.60 -49.94
N ILE A 97 -1.19 -20.46 -49.83
CA ILE A 97 -1.94 -19.32 -50.37
C ILE A 97 -1.68 -18.05 -49.53
N GLU A 98 -1.62 -18.16 -48.21
CA GLU A 98 -1.27 -17.02 -47.32
C GLU A 98 0.18 -16.55 -47.53
N LYS A 99 1.13 -17.48 -47.72
CA LYS A 99 2.52 -17.15 -48.07
C LYS A 99 2.68 -16.47 -49.44
N LYS A 100 1.75 -16.69 -50.38
CA LYS A 100 1.74 -15.99 -51.69
C LYS A 100 1.12 -14.59 -51.60
N ARG A 101 0.17 -14.36 -50.70
CA ARG A 101 -0.46 -13.04 -50.51
C ARG A 101 0.44 -12.01 -49.83
N ASP A 102 1.32 -12.43 -48.93
CA ASP A 102 2.26 -11.51 -48.26
C ASP A 102 3.47 -11.10 -49.13
N ARG A 103 3.74 -11.82 -50.23
CA ARG A 103 4.83 -11.47 -51.17
C ARG A 103 4.50 -10.32 -52.12
N ASN A 104 3.24 -9.88 -52.19
CA ASN A 104 2.77 -8.86 -53.14
C ASN A 104 2.64 -7.44 -52.55
N LYS A 105 3.22 -7.17 -51.36
CA LYS A 105 3.33 -5.80 -50.84
C LYS A 105 4.72 -5.25 -51.11
N SER A 106 4.78 -4.32 -52.08
CA SER A 106 5.85 -3.36 -52.37
C SER A 106 7.29 -3.85 -52.15
N GLU A 107 8.00 -4.16 -53.23
CA GLU A 107 9.46 -4.21 -53.21
C GLU A 107 10.00 -2.89 -52.64
N VAL A 108 10.52 -2.97 -51.42
CA VAL A 108 11.23 -1.88 -50.77
C VAL A 108 12.58 -1.75 -51.49
N ASP A 109 12.87 -0.56 -52.01
CA ASP A 109 14.15 -0.25 -52.64
C ASP A 109 15.30 -0.37 -51.63
N LEU A 110 15.95 -1.54 -51.62
CA LEU A 110 17.06 -1.90 -50.73
C LEU A 110 18.35 -1.13 -51.05
N SER A 111 18.42 -0.38 -52.15
CA SER A 111 19.61 0.40 -52.53
C SER A 111 19.89 1.56 -51.56
N LYS A 112 18.87 2.05 -50.84
CA LYS A 112 18.97 3.17 -49.88
C LYS A 112 19.57 2.82 -48.51
N TRP A 113 19.84 1.53 -48.24
CA TRP A 113 20.22 1.06 -46.90
C TRP A 113 21.75 0.93 -46.69
N LYS A 114 22.57 1.39 -47.64
CA LYS A 114 24.02 1.18 -47.63
C LYS A 114 24.81 2.13 -46.72
N SER A 115 24.22 3.22 -46.24
CA SER A 115 24.84 4.12 -45.27
C SER A 115 24.03 4.17 -43.98
N LEU A 116 24.66 3.83 -42.85
CA LEU A 116 24.06 4.09 -41.53
C LEU A 116 23.85 5.59 -41.37
N ASP A 117 22.65 5.99 -40.98
CA ASP A 117 22.36 7.40 -40.67
C ASP A 117 23.20 7.83 -39.44
N LYS A 118 23.49 9.13 -39.30
CA LYS A 118 24.15 9.69 -38.11
C LYS A 118 23.37 9.34 -36.83
N ASP A 119 22.04 9.26 -36.94
CA ASP A 119 21.17 8.87 -35.83
C ASP A 119 21.37 7.41 -35.43
N ASP A 120 21.57 6.49 -36.38
CA ASP A 120 21.84 5.08 -36.09
C ASP A 120 23.15 4.93 -35.30
N ILE A 121 24.18 5.69 -35.68
CA ILE A 121 25.49 5.69 -35.01
C ILE A 121 25.35 6.11 -33.54
N TYR A 122 24.51 7.11 -33.24
CA TYR A 122 24.26 7.55 -31.86
C TYR A 122 23.67 6.42 -31.01
N PHE A 123 22.61 5.75 -31.47
CA PHE A 123 21.98 4.67 -30.69
C PHE A 123 22.91 3.47 -30.54
N PHE A 124 23.64 3.09 -31.59
CA PHE A 124 24.58 1.97 -31.55
C PHE A 124 25.77 2.25 -30.65
N SER A 125 26.22 3.50 -30.53
CA SER A 125 27.28 3.90 -29.60
C SER A 125 26.94 3.65 -28.12
N LYS A 126 25.66 3.61 -27.77
CA LYS A 126 25.18 3.36 -26.39
C LYS A 126 24.96 1.89 -26.05
N LEU A 127 25.08 0.99 -27.03
CA LEU A 127 24.92 -0.44 -26.81
C LEU A 127 26.10 -1.04 -26.04
N ARG A 128 25.84 -2.16 -25.35
CA ARG A 128 26.90 -3.00 -24.75
C ARG A 128 27.84 -3.52 -25.84
N HIS A 129 29.10 -3.75 -25.51
CA HIS A 129 30.13 -4.16 -26.48
C HIS A 129 29.70 -5.39 -27.30
N CYS A 130 29.20 -6.45 -26.66
CA CYS A 130 28.71 -7.65 -27.34
C CYS A 130 27.58 -7.39 -28.35
N LEU A 131 26.71 -6.40 -28.09
CA LEU A 131 25.63 -6.01 -29.00
C LEU A 131 26.14 -5.12 -30.14
N LYS A 132 27.12 -4.25 -29.87
CA LYS A 132 27.78 -3.45 -30.91
C LYS A 132 28.42 -4.33 -31.97
N GLU A 133 29.05 -5.42 -31.58
CA GLU A 133 29.72 -6.33 -32.52
C GLU A 133 28.73 -7.11 -33.41
N ILE A 134 27.51 -7.36 -32.92
CA ILE A 134 26.41 -7.89 -33.74
C ILE A 134 25.95 -6.85 -34.75
N VAL A 135 25.73 -5.61 -34.31
CA VAL A 135 25.33 -4.50 -35.20
C VAL A 135 26.38 -4.22 -36.28
N LYS A 136 27.66 -4.29 -35.92
CA LYS A 136 28.77 -4.13 -36.87
C LYS A 136 28.87 -5.25 -37.90
N GLY A 137 28.23 -6.40 -37.65
CA GLY A 137 28.32 -7.59 -38.50
C GLY A 137 29.54 -8.48 -38.19
N ASN A 138 30.41 -8.04 -37.27
CA ASN A 138 31.58 -8.79 -36.80
C ASN A 138 31.18 -10.09 -36.09
N ARG A 139 29.93 -10.15 -35.60
CA ARG A 139 29.34 -11.35 -35.00
C ARG A 139 27.96 -11.67 -35.55
N GLN A 140 27.77 -12.93 -35.93
CA GLN A 140 26.52 -13.44 -36.48
C GLN A 140 25.65 -14.08 -35.39
N ALA A 141 24.45 -13.53 -35.20
CA ALA A 141 23.45 -13.96 -34.23
C ALA A 141 22.50 -15.01 -34.84
N THR A 142 23.04 -16.15 -35.28
CA THR A 142 22.28 -17.22 -35.95
C THR A 142 21.84 -18.34 -35.00
N GLY A 143 20.84 -19.14 -35.40
CA GLY A 143 20.31 -20.25 -34.60
C GLY A 143 19.35 -19.81 -33.48
N GLY A 144 19.00 -20.74 -32.57
CA GLY A 144 18.05 -20.50 -31.48
C GLY A 144 18.52 -19.40 -30.52
N HIS A 145 19.74 -19.51 -30.01
CA HIS A 145 20.34 -18.47 -29.18
C HIS A 145 20.63 -17.17 -29.93
N GLY A 146 20.86 -17.26 -31.24
CA GLY A 146 20.96 -16.08 -32.10
C GLY A 146 19.65 -15.30 -32.17
N HIS A 147 18.51 -15.98 -32.25
CA HIS A 147 17.20 -15.33 -32.12
C HIS A 147 17.06 -14.61 -30.78
N ASP A 148 17.37 -15.27 -29.66
CA ASP A 148 17.29 -14.65 -28.34
C ASP A 148 18.19 -13.42 -28.21
N MET A 149 19.40 -13.49 -28.80
CA MET A 149 20.34 -12.37 -28.84
C MET A 149 19.81 -11.19 -29.69
N ARG A 150 19.12 -11.48 -30.79
CA ARG A 150 18.45 -10.44 -31.60
C ARG A 150 17.30 -9.77 -30.85
N MET A 151 16.51 -10.55 -30.10
CA MET A 151 15.46 -10.00 -29.24
C MET A 151 16.05 -9.11 -28.13
N ALA A 152 17.20 -9.49 -27.56
CA ALA A 152 17.92 -8.67 -26.59
C ALA A 152 18.41 -7.34 -27.20
N LEU A 153 18.96 -7.38 -28.42
CA LEU A 153 19.38 -6.18 -29.17
C LEU A 153 18.20 -5.24 -29.44
N ALA A 154 17.09 -5.78 -29.94
CA ALA A 154 15.88 -5.00 -30.21
C ALA A 154 15.31 -4.36 -28.94
N ASN A 155 15.34 -5.07 -27.81
CA ASN A 155 14.87 -4.58 -26.52
C ASN A 155 15.76 -3.46 -25.95
N ASP A 156 17.09 -3.59 -26.03
CA ASP A 156 18.02 -2.55 -25.58
C ASP A 156 17.87 -1.27 -26.42
N LEU A 157 17.73 -1.41 -27.74
CA LEU A 157 17.45 -0.26 -28.61
C LEU A 157 16.07 0.38 -28.34
N PHE A 158 15.06 -0.43 -28.01
CA PHE A 158 13.74 0.08 -27.62
C PHE A 158 13.80 0.88 -26.32
N LYS A 159 14.57 0.43 -25.33
CA LYS A 159 14.83 1.18 -24.09
C LYS A 159 15.53 2.51 -24.32
N LEU A 160 16.44 2.54 -25.29
CA LEU A 160 17.10 3.77 -25.73
C LEU A 160 16.19 4.68 -26.54
N LYS A 161 14.92 4.30 -26.77
CA LYS A 161 13.94 5.01 -27.61
C LYS A 161 14.40 5.15 -29.07
N ALA A 162 15.17 4.18 -29.57
CA ALA A 162 15.58 4.17 -30.97
C ALA A 162 14.36 4.00 -31.90
N PRO A 163 14.29 4.73 -33.03
CA PRO A 163 13.26 4.55 -34.04
C PRO A 163 13.14 3.09 -34.52
N LEU A 164 11.96 2.71 -35.04
CA LEU A 164 11.76 1.36 -35.58
C LEU A 164 12.73 1.05 -36.73
N SER A 165 13.01 2.03 -37.59
CA SER A 165 14.00 1.94 -38.67
C SER A 165 15.39 1.59 -38.14
N THR A 166 15.91 2.33 -37.16
CA THR A 166 17.21 2.06 -36.50
C THR A 166 17.26 0.64 -35.91
N ARG A 167 16.15 0.17 -35.33
CA ARG A 167 16.07 -1.18 -34.77
C ARG A 167 16.09 -2.27 -35.83
N ILE A 168 15.46 -2.04 -36.98
CA ILE A 168 15.55 -2.97 -38.12
C ILE A 168 16.97 -2.92 -38.72
N ASN A 169 17.54 -1.72 -38.86
CA ASN A 169 18.88 -1.48 -39.39
C ASN A 169 19.97 -2.21 -38.59
N ALA A 170 19.76 -2.37 -37.28
CA ALA A 170 20.65 -3.12 -36.39
C ALA A 170 20.89 -4.58 -36.81
N PHE A 171 20.01 -5.16 -37.65
CA PHE A 171 20.10 -6.53 -38.12
C PHE A 171 20.57 -6.66 -39.58
N THR A 172 20.77 -5.56 -40.31
CA THR A 172 21.07 -5.58 -41.76
C THR A 172 22.34 -6.32 -42.13
N ARG A 173 23.30 -6.41 -41.20
CA ARG A 173 24.58 -7.11 -41.38
C ARG A 173 24.53 -8.58 -40.93
N GLN A 174 23.36 -9.11 -40.60
CA GLN A 174 23.16 -10.51 -40.24
C GLN A 174 22.89 -11.36 -41.48
N LYS A 175 23.56 -12.51 -41.60
CA LYS A 175 23.49 -13.38 -42.80
C LYS A 175 22.08 -13.87 -43.12
N ASP A 176 21.23 -14.04 -42.10
CA ASP A 176 19.85 -14.50 -42.21
C ASP A 176 18.82 -13.35 -42.12
N PHE A 177 19.26 -12.09 -42.28
CA PHE A 177 18.39 -10.93 -42.21
C PHE A 177 17.32 -10.95 -43.30
N LYS A 178 16.07 -10.88 -42.87
CA LYS A 178 14.89 -10.72 -43.73
C LYS A 178 14.14 -9.48 -43.25
N PRO A 179 14.09 -8.37 -44.02
CA PRO A 179 13.54 -7.09 -43.57
C PRO A 179 12.16 -7.21 -42.95
N ASP A 180 11.22 -7.86 -43.65
CA ASP A 180 9.83 -7.99 -43.20
C ASP A 180 9.68 -8.85 -41.95
N TYR A 181 10.48 -9.92 -41.86
CA TYR A 181 10.45 -10.81 -40.71
C TYR A 181 11.03 -10.13 -39.47
N SER A 182 12.14 -9.41 -39.62
CA SER A 182 12.75 -8.64 -38.54
C SER A 182 11.82 -7.54 -38.05
N LYS A 183 11.15 -6.83 -38.97
CA LYS A 183 10.14 -5.82 -38.64
C LYS A 183 9.01 -6.43 -37.81
N TYR A 184 8.43 -7.53 -38.27
CA TYR A 184 7.36 -8.24 -37.55
C TYR A 184 7.79 -8.66 -36.13
N GLN A 185 9.00 -9.22 -35.98
CA GLN A 185 9.50 -9.65 -34.66
C GLN A 185 9.71 -8.47 -33.68
N ILE A 186 10.18 -7.33 -34.18
CA ILE A 186 10.38 -6.12 -33.37
C ILE A 186 9.04 -5.53 -32.95
N GLU A 187 8.06 -5.46 -33.85
CA GLU A 187 6.71 -4.97 -33.55
C GLU A 187 5.98 -5.88 -32.54
N ASP A 188 6.12 -7.20 -32.67
CA ASP A 188 5.60 -8.15 -31.69
C ASP A 188 6.26 -8.01 -30.30
N LEU A 189 7.58 -7.82 -30.25
CA LEU A 189 8.30 -7.53 -29.00
C LEU A 189 7.77 -6.26 -28.34
N GLU A 190 7.57 -5.19 -29.10
CA GLU A 190 7.02 -3.93 -28.58
C GLU A 190 5.63 -4.11 -27.98
N MET A 191 4.75 -4.81 -28.69
CA MET A 191 3.40 -5.10 -28.18
C MET A 191 3.48 -5.87 -26.84
N ARG A 192 4.39 -6.84 -26.72
CA ARG A 192 4.61 -7.58 -25.47
C ARG A 192 5.18 -6.70 -24.37
N CYS A 193 6.16 -5.86 -24.66
CA CYS A 193 6.74 -4.92 -23.68
C CYS A 193 5.70 -3.90 -23.19
N ARG A 194 4.88 -3.35 -24.09
CA ARG A 194 3.80 -2.39 -23.74
C ARG A 194 2.72 -3.03 -22.87
N ARG A 195 2.32 -4.29 -23.15
CA ARG A 195 1.28 -5.00 -22.40
C ARG A 195 1.74 -5.45 -21.01
N SER A 196 2.97 -5.93 -20.90
CA SER A 196 3.49 -6.51 -19.66
C SER A 196 4.16 -5.49 -18.73
N ASN A 197 4.50 -4.31 -19.25
CA ASN A 197 5.41 -3.35 -18.60
C ASN A 197 6.73 -4.01 -18.15
N GLN A 198 7.09 -5.15 -18.76
CA GLN A 198 8.31 -5.92 -18.51
C GLN A 198 9.14 -5.93 -19.79
N PHE A 199 10.38 -5.49 -19.68
CA PHE A 199 11.34 -5.51 -20.76
C PHE A 199 12.06 -6.86 -20.77
N PHE A 200 12.26 -7.44 -21.95
CA PHE A 200 13.03 -8.68 -22.10
C PHE A 200 14.53 -8.38 -22.03
N THR A 201 15.06 -8.08 -20.85
CA THR A 201 16.49 -7.85 -20.68
C THR A 201 17.22 -9.15 -20.47
N SER A 202 17.98 -9.54 -21.48
CA SER A 202 19.00 -10.58 -21.33
C SER A 202 20.17 -9.95 -20.59
N ASN A 203 20.33 -10.33 -19.31
CA ASN A 203 21.48 -9.91 -18.52
C ASN A 203 22.78 -10.49 -19.12
N CYS A 204 23.93 -9.92 -18.74
CA CYS A 204 25.23 -10.32 -19.29
C CYS A 204 25.53 -11.82 -19.09
N LYS A 205 25.02 -12.43 -18.00
CA LYS A 205 25.12 -13.87 -17.72
C LYS A 205 24.41 -14.72 -18.78
N THR A 206 23.20 -14.33 -19.15
CA THR A 206 22.41 -15.04 -20.17
C THR A 206 23.07 -14.92 -21.54
N ILE A 207 23.53 -13.71 -21.90
CA ILE A 207 24.28 -13.46 -23.14
C ILE A 207 25.59 -14.26 -23.17
N ALA A 208 26.26 -14.41 -22.02
CA ALA A 208 27.46 -15.25 -21.90
C ALA A 208 27.14 -16.73 -22.06
N LYS A 209 26.04 -17.23 -21.49
CA LYS A 209 25.58 -18.62 -21.67
C LYS A 209 25.24 -18.93 -23.13
N TRP A 210 24.70 -17.95 -23.86
CA TRP A 210 24.48 -18.05 -25.31
C TRP A 210 25.77 -17.98 -26.14
N GLY A 211 26.92 -17.80 -25.49
CA GLY A 211 28.22 -17.64 -26.12
C GLY A 211 28.50 -16.23 -26.63
N TYR A 212 27.54 -15.30 -26.63
CA TYR A 212 27.67 -13.98 -27.27
C TYR A 212 28.45 -12.93 -26.46
N CYS A 213 28.79 -13.19 -25.19
CA CYS A 213 29.57 -12.28 -24.37
C CYS A 213 31.08 -12.48 -24.59
N TYR A 214 31.86 -11.39 -24.55
CA TYR A 214 33.31 -11.45 -24.68
C TYR A 214 33.99 -11.96 -23.39
N PRO A 215 35.12 -12.69 -23.47
CA PRO A 215 35.93 -13.12 -22.31
C PRO A 215 36.34 -11.97 -21.39
N ASP A 216 36.72 -10.85 -21.99
CA ASP A 216 37.23 -9.62 -21.40
C ASP A 216 36.16 -8.53 -21.23
N CYS A 217 34.87 -8.88 -21.43
CA CYS A 217 33.81 -7.90 -21.28
C CYS A 217 33.81 -7.32 -19.85
N PRO A 218 33.98 -6.00 -19.66
CA PRO A 218 34.02 -5.39 -18.32
C PRO A 218 32.71 -5.60 -17.54
N TYR A 219 31.62 -5.90 -18.25
CA TYR A 219 30.31 -6.22 -17.68
C TYR A 219 30.13 -7.70 -17.32
N ARG A 220 31.05 -8.59 -17.71
CA ARG A 220 31.05 -10.03 -17.37
C ARG A 220 31.50 -10.25 -15.92
N TYR A 221 32.48 -9.48 -15.45
CA TYR A 221 33.05 -9.61 -14.10
C TYR A 221 32.18 -9.04 -12.98
N ARG A 222 31.22 -8.14 -13.28
CA ARG A 222 30.20 -7.71 -12.31
C ARG A 222 29.16 -8.79 -11.97
N SER A 223 29.33 -10.02 -12.48
CA SER A 223 28.38 -11.13 -12.31
C SER A 223 28.99 -12.42 -11.78
N LYS A 224 30.20 -12.38 -11.18
CA LYS A 224 30.60 -13.45 -10.25
C LYS A 224 29.46 -13.58 -9.22
N GLU A 225 29.01 -14.80 -8.98
CA GLU A 225 28.06 -15.09 -7.90
C GLU A 225 28.76 -14.68 -6.61
N VAL A 226 28.48 -13.46 -6.19
CA VAL A 226 28.43 -13.11 -4.79
C VAL A 226 27.30 -14.00 -4.29
N SER A 227 27.62 -15.08 -3.59
CA SER A 227 26.60 -15.96 -3.00
C SER A 227 25.64 -15.11 -2.15
N GLU A 228 24.42 -15.58 -1.87
CA GLU A 228 23.57 -14.84 -0.92
C GLU A 228 24.32 -14.59 0.39
N ASP A 229 25.15 -15.55 0.83
CA ASP A 229 26.06 -15.39 1.95
C ASP A 229 27.15 -14.36 1.69
N ASP A 230 27.72 -14.23 0.50
CA ASP A 230 28.67 -13.15 0.20
C ASP A 230 27.96 -11.79 0.09
N ILE A 231 26.68 -11.70 -0.30
CA ILE A 231 25.94 -10.43 -0.34
C ILE A 231 25.54 -10.05 1.07
N VAL A 232 25.14 -11.03 1.88
CA VAL A 232 24.84 -10.87 3.30
C VAL A 232 26.12 -10.49 4.05
N ASN A 233 27.21 -11.23 3.86
CA ASN A 233 28.51 -10.93 4.41
C ASN A 233 29.01 -9.60 3.87
N LEU A 234 28.85 -9.24 2.60
CA LEU A 234 29.21 -7.91 2.11
C LEU A 234 28.29 -6.82 2.66
N LEU A 235 27.02 -7.11 3.02
CA LEU A 235 26.13 -6.14 3.68
C LEU A 235 26.43 -6.00 5.17
N LEU A 236 26.88 -7.08 5.82
CA LEU A 236 27.34 -7.13 7.21
C LEU A 236 28.79 -6.62 7.35
N ASP A 237 29.64 -6.85 6.34
CA ASP A 237 31.05 -6.41 6.18
C ASP A 237 31.13 -5.04 5.52
N THR A 238 30.07 -4.54 4.86
CA THR A 238 29.87 -3.09 4.66
C THR A 238 29.52 -2.39 5.99
N ASN A 239 30.09 -2.88 7.09
CA ASN A 239 30.97 -2.08 7.95
C ASN A 239 32.06 -1.32 7.15
N ASP A 240 31.68 -0.65 6.04
CA ASP A 240 32.34 0.60 5.73
C ASP A 240 31.92 1.49 6.89
N ASN A 241 32.79 1.46 7.90
CA ASN A 241 32.51 1.73 9.29
C ASN A 241 32.07 3.20 9.50
N THR A 242 31.95 4.00 8.46
CA THR A 242 31.59 5.41 8.55
C THR A 242 30.15 5.62 9.01
N ASP A 243 29.18 4.84 8.52
CA ASP A 243 27.77 5.01 8.88
C ASP A 243 27.42 4.32 10.22
N ILE A 244 28.03 3.17 10.53
CA ILE A 244 27.81 2.47 11.81
C ILE A 244 28.61 3.13 12.95
N LYS A 245 29.82 3.66 12.71
CA LYS A 245 30.55 4.45 13.73
C LYS A 245 29.83 5.74 14.08
N LYS A 246 28.99 6.29 13.19
CA LYS A 246 28.11 7.42 13.55
C LYS A 246 27.26 7.08 14.78
N TYR A 247 26.87 5.81 14.95
CA TYR A 247 26.04 5.34 16.05
C TYR A 247 26.84 4.63 17.17
N GLU A 248 28.11 4.99 17.41
CA GLU A 248 28.73 4.71 18.71
C GLU A 248 28.08 5.59 19.79
N GLY A 249 26.81 5.33 20.08
CA GLY A 249 26.08 6.01 21.14
C GLY A 249 26.60 5.63 22.52
N ILE A 250 25.93 6.14 23.54
CA ILE A 250 26.25 5.88 24.95
C ILE A 250 26.17 4.37 25.21
N LYS A 251 27.26 3.77 25.67
CA LYS A 251 27.36 2.34 26.02
C LYS A 251 26.93 2.05 27.48
N GLY A 252 26.60 3.10 28.23
CA GLY A 252 26.11 3.03 29.59
C GLY A 252 24.74 2.37 29.76
N GLY A 253 24.50 1.87 30.98
CA GLY A 253 23.16 1.48 31.41
C GLY A 253 22.23 2.70 31.60
N TRP A 254 20.98 2.45 32.00
CA TRP A 254 19.98 3.52 32.17
C TRP A 254 20.38 4.62 33.15
N GLU A 255 21.24 4.34 34.14
CA GLU A 255 21.72 5.34 35.09
C GLU A 255 22.55 6.42 34.39
N GLU A 256 23.41 6.04 33.45
CA GLU A 256 24.21 7.00 32.67
C GLU A 256 23.33 7.81 31.72
N VAL A 257 22.39 7.13 31.04
CA VAL A 257 21.42 7.79 30.15
C VAL A 257 20.53 8.76 30.94
N ARG A 258 20.10 8.40 32.14
CA ARG A 258 19.34 9.29 33.04
C ARG A 258 20.18 10.46 33.48
N GLY A 259 21.42 10.24 33.91
CA GLY A 259 22.35 11.30 34.28
C GLY A 259 22.50 12.34 33.17
N LEU A 260 22.67 11.88 31.93
CA LEU A 260 22.76 12.77 30.78
C LEU A 260 21.44 13.48 30.47
N LEU A 261 20.30 12.78 30.46
CA LEU A 261 18.99 13.42 30.23
C LEU A 261 18.69 14.45 31.31
N ASN A 262 19.01 14.15 32.57
CA ASN A 262 18.88 15.06 33.69
C ASN A 262 19.77 16.30 33.52
N GLU A 263 21.03 16.11 33.13
CA GLU A 263 21.95 17.21 32.82
C GLU A 263 21.38 18.11 31.71
N LYS A 264 20.94 17.51 30.59
CA LYS A 264 20.34 18.24 29.47
C LYS A 264 19.06 18.98 29.88
N ILE A 265 18.18 18.33 30.64
CA ILE A 265 16.96 18.95 31.16
C ILE A 265 17.29 20.04 32.18
N ASN A 266 18.40 19.99 32.91
CA ASN A 266 18.73 21.02 33.89
C ASN A 266 19.62 22.16 33.34
N ASN A 267 20.25 21.99 32.18
CA ASN A 267 21.15 22.96 31.54
C ASN A 267 20.46 24.21 30.91
N GLY A 268 19.21 24.52 31.27
CA GLY A 268 18.49 25.72 30.77
C GLY A 268 17.91 25.57 29.35
N ILE A 269 17.40 26.67 28.77
CA ILE A 269 16.61 26.69 27.52
C ILE A 269 17.44 26.25 26.29
N ASP A 270 18.76 26.34 26.35
CA ASP A 270 19.65 26.12 25.20
C ASP A 270 19.72 24.66 24.71
N SER A 271 19.16 23.70 25.44
CA SER A 271 19.17 22.30 25.03
C SER A 271 18.08 22.01 23.99
N ARG A 272 18.49 21.80 22.73
CA ARG A 272 17.66 21.24 21.66
C ARG A 272 18.26 19.91 21.22
N GLU A 273 17.60 18.81 21.53
CA GLU A 273 18.15 17.46 21.38
C GLU A 273 17.30 16.61 20.43
N TYR A 274 17.97 15.99 19.45
CA TYR A 274 17.40 14.92 18.63
C TYR A 274 17.87 13.57 19.15
N VAL A 275 16.99 12.87 19.87
CA VAL A 275 17.31 11.61 20.50
C VAL A 275 17.00 10.45 19.56
N ILE A 276 18.04 9.87 18.97
CA ILE A 276 17.92 8.63 18.19
C ILE A 276 18.02 7.46 19.18
N LYS A 277 16.98 6.62 19.23
CA LYS A 277 16.82 5.59 20.26
C LYS A 277 16.48 4.22 19.69
N THR A 278 16.80 3.16 20.42
CA THR A 278 16.22 1.83 20.14
C THR A 278 14.72 1.82 20.50
N THR A 279 13.90 1.11 19.71
CA THR A 279 12.48 0.89 20.06
C THR A 279 12.36 0.20 21.43
N ARG A 280 11.44 0.69 22.26
CA ARG A 280 11.21 0.19 23.62
C ARG A 280 12.43 0.25 24.55
N SER A 281 13.39 1.12 24.27
CA SER A 281 14.50 1.39 25.19
C SER A 281 13.96 1.88 26.54
N GLY A 282 12.97 2.79 26.52
CA GLY A 282 12.48 3.50 27.72
C GLY A 282 12.77 5.00 27.70
N THR A 283 13.35 5.53 26.62
CA THR A 283 13.70 6.96 26.48
C THR A 283 12.53 7.90 26.80
N THR A 284 11.35 7.67 26.20
CA THR A 284 10.17 8.54 26.45
C THR A 284 9.79 8.57 27.93
N THR A 285 9.80 7.42 28.60
CA THR A 285 9.52 7.30 30.03
C THR A 285 10.52 8.10 30.86
N ASN A 286 11.81 8.02 30.51
CA ASN A 286 12.86 8.73 31.24
C ASN A 286 12.81 10.24 31.01
N VAL A 287 12.55 10.72 29.79
CA VAL A 287 12.34 12.16 29.56
C VAL A 287 11.19 12.69 30.40
N ILE A 288 10.06 11.97 30.48
CA ILE A 288 8.93 12.36 31.33
C ILE A 288 9.33 12.38 32.81
N LEU A 289 10.01 11.34 33.28
CA LEU A 289 10.46 11.24 34.67
C LEU A 289 11.41 12.36 35.05
N GLU A 290 12.48 12.57 34.29
CA GLU A 290 13.46 13.62 34.57
C GLU A 290 12.80 15.02 34.52
N THR A 291 11.86 15.26 33.59
CA THR A 291 11.10 16.52 33.55
C THR A 291 10.31 16.73 34.85
N VAL A 292 9.60 15.69 35.32
CA VAL A 292 8.83 15.72 36.58
C VAL A 292 9.75 15.86 37.80
N GLU A 293 10.86 15.14 37.85
CA GLU A 293 11.83 15.20 38.95
C GLU A 293 12.52 16.58 39.04
N SER A 294 12.65 17.29 37.92
CA SER A 294 13.10 18.68 37.87
C SER A 294 12.00 19.73 38.15
N ASN A 295 10.77 19.32 38.48
CA ASN A 295 9.61 20.20 38.68
C ASN A 295 9.32 21.10 37.46
N LYS A 296 9.59 20.61 36.26
CA LYS A 296 9.34 21.32 35.01
C LYS A 296 8.01 20.90 34.39
N LYS A 297 7.38 21.82 33.66
CA LYS A 297 6.15 21.59 32.91
C LYS A 297 6.44 21.02 31.54
N LEU A 298 5.76 19.93 31.20
CA LEU A 298 5.98 19.16 29.98
C LEU A 298 4.82 19.31 28.99
N LEU A 299 5.12 19.64 27.74
CA LEU A 299 4.25 19.37 26.59
C LEU A 299 4.73 18.14 25.83
N MET A 300 4.02 17.03 25.98
CA MET A 300 4.26 15.82 25.20
C MET A 300 3.40 15.80 23.93
N ILE A 301 4.06 15.80 22.78
CA ILE A 301 3.43 15.65 21.47
C ILE A 301 3.76 14.26 20.95
N ALA A 302 2.76 13.43 20.66
CA ALA A 302 2.98 12.08 20.14
C ALA A 302 2.09 11.74 18.93
N PRO A 303 2.37 10.67 18.18
CA PRO A 303 1.58 10.34 16.99
C PRO A 303 0.13 10.00 17.31
N THR A 304 -0.11 9.32 18.44
CA THR A 304 -1.46 8.92 18.86
C THR A 304 -1.70 9.16 20.34
N ILE A 305 -2.96 9.45 20.69
CA ILE A 305 -3.34 9.73 22.07
C ILE A 305 -3.15 8.52 23.00
N ARG A 306 -3.25 7.31 22.44
CA ARG A 306 -3.06 6.05 23.16
C ARG A 306 -1.62 5.89 23.63
N ILE A 307 -0.65 6.35 22.84
CA ILE A 307 0.78 6.33 23.22
C ILE A 307 0.97 7.22 24.44
N CYS A 308 0.46 8.47 24.41
CA CYS A 308 0.53 9.36 25.56
C CYS A 308 -0.17 8.77 26.79
N ASP A 309 -1.40 8.28 26.63
CA ASP A 309 -2.21 7.75 27.75
C ASP A 309 -1.50 6.61 28.49
N ILE A 310 -0.75 5.76 27.77
CA ILE A 310 -0.05 4.63 28.36
C ILE A 310 1.30 5.08 28.91
N THR A 311 2.13 5.70 28.07
CA THR A 311 3.51 6.01 28.41
C THR A 311 3.61 7.02 29.54
N VAL A 312 2.77 8.06 29.55
CA VAL A 312 2.76 9.05 30.64
C VAL A 312 2.31 8.41 31.94
N LYS A 313 1.23 7.62 31.93
CA LYS A 313 0.75 6.95 33.16
C LYS A 313 1.75 5.95 33.71
N ASP A 314 2.45 5.22 32.84
CA ASP A 314 3.46 4.26 33.27
C ASP A 314 4.70 4.99 33.82
N ALA A 315 5.11 6.12 33.24
CA ALA A 315 6.15 6.96 33.81
C ALA A 315 5.75 7.50 35.19
N LEU A 316 4.54 8.01 35.34
CA LEU A 316 4.06 8.57 36.62
C LEU A 316 3.94 7.54 37.75
N LYS A 317 3.87 6.23 37.45
CA LYS A 317 3.94 5.17 38.47
C LYS A 317 5.33 4.99 39.08
N LEU A 318 6.37 5.49 38.39
CA LEU A 318 7.77 5.32 38.78
C LEU A 318 8.32 6.52 39.57
N THR A 319 7.51 7.55 39.82
CA THR A 319 7.87 8.73 40.62
C THR A 319 7.00 8.85 41.87
N ASP A 320 7.59 9.43 42.92
CA ASP A 320 6.88 9.76 44.15
C ASP A 320 6.10 11.09 44.12
N LYS A 321 6.31 11.90 43.08
CA LYS A 321 5.69 13.21 42.95
C LYS A 321 4.23 13.12 42.55
N LYS A 322 3.44 14.04 43.10
CA LYS A 322 2.06 14.26 42.68
C LYS A 322 2.07 15.19 41.47
N VAL A 323 1.69 14.64 40.33
CA VAL A 323 1.71 15.36 39.04
C VAL A 323 0.28 15.59 38.57
N SER A 324 -0.03 16.81 38.13
CA SER A 324 -1.28 17.15 37.45
C SER A 324 -1.15 16.91 35.95
N LEU A 325 -2.16 16.27 35.35
CA LEU A 325 -2.13 15.82 33.96
C LEU A 325 -3.32 16.37 33.16
N PHE A 326 -3.04 16.98 32.02
CA PHE A 326 -4.06 17.41 31.07
C PHE A 326 -3.93 16.71 29.71
N ARG A 327 -5.02 16.06 29.30
CA ARG A 327 -5.17 15.46 27.98
C ARG A 327 -5.85 16.44 27.04
N LEU A 328 -5.11 17.04 26.10
CA LEU A 328 -5.71 17.86 25.05
C LEU A 328 -6.15 16.98 23.87
N GLY A 329 -7.30 16.32 24.08
CA GLY A 329 -7.87 15.35 23.14
C GLY A 329 -8.55 15.96 21.91
N SER A 330 -9.14 15.08 21.10
CA SER A 330 -9.99 15.48 19.98
C SER A 330 -11.32 16.09 20.46
N ASN A 331 -12.08 16.74 19.58
CA ASN A 331 -13.39 17.31 19.97
C ASN A 331 -14.34 16.24 20.52
N LYS A 332 -14.27 15.01 20.01
CA LYS A 332 -15.06 13.88 20.53
C LYS A 332 -14.62 13.42 21.92
N ASP A 333 -13.41 13.74 22.36
CA ASP A 333 -12.93 13.45 23.70
C ASP A 333 -13.29 14.57 24.70
N LEU A 334 -13.37 15.82 24.22
CA LEU A 334 -13.54 17.00 25.09
C LEU A 334 -14.99 17.52 25.13
N CYS A 335 -15.76 17.42 24.04
CA CYS A 335 -17.12 17.93 23.99
C CYS A 335 -18.11 16.93 24.60
N ILE A 336 -18.74 17.32 25.71
CA ILE A 336 -19.72 16.49 26.41
C ILE A 336 -20.91 16.13 25.53
N LYS A 337 -21.47 17.09 24.78
CA LYS A 337 -22.60 16.84 23.85
C LYS A 337 -22.24 15.82 22.77
N LEU A 338 -21.04 15.91 22.19
CA LEU A 338 -20.57 14.91 21.23
C LEU A 338 -20.43 13.52 21.88
N LEU A 339 -19.90 13.45 23.11
CA LEU A 339 -19.85 12.18 23.85
C LEU A 339 -21.24 11.59 24.10
N GLU A 340 -22.26 12.43 24.37
CA GLU A 340 -23.66 11.99 24.53
C GLU A 340 -24.24 11.48 23.23
N ARG A 341 -24.01 12.19 22.13
CA ARG A 341 -24.41 11.75 20.80
C ARG A 341 -23.73 10.45 20.38
N ILE A 342 -22.44 10.28 20.67
CA ILE A 342 -21.72 9.02 20.39
C ILE A 342 -22.29 7.87 21.23
N LYS A 343 -22.64 8.12 22.51
CA LYS A 343 -23.30 7.12 23.35
C LYS A 343 -24.66 6.71 22.79
N ASN A 344 -25.43 7.67 22.25
CA ASN A 344 -26.75 7.43 21.68
C ASN A 344 -26.68 6.87 20.24
N THR A 345 -25.57 7.11 19.53
CA THR A 345 -25.36 6.74 18.13
C THR A 345 -23.93 6.22 17.96
N GLN A 346 -23.71 4.93 18.23
CA GLN A 346 -22.38 4.31 18.28
C GLN A 346 -21.54 4.54 17.01
N SER A 347 -22.16 4.59 15.83
CA SER A 347 -21.48 4.85 14.56
C SER A 347 -20.80 6.22 14.49
N LEU A 348 -21.28 7.24 15.25
CA LEU A 348 -20.60 8.54 15.33
C LEU A 348 -19.21 8.43 15.95
N GLY A 349 -18.99 7.45 16.84
CA GLY A 349 -17.68 7.22 17.47
C GLY A 349 -16.62 6.71 16.50
N GLU A 350 -17.02 6.14 15.37
CA GLU A 350 -16.12 5.60 14.34
C GLU A 350 -15.50 6.70 13.47
N PHE A 351 -16.09 7.90 13.46
CA PHE A 351 -15.53 9.03 12.71
C PHE A 351 -14.24 9.53 13.37
N PRO A 352 -13.17 9.74 12.58
CA PRO A 352 -11.90 10.23 13.11
C PRO A 352 -12.02 11.67 13.63
N PHE A 353 -12.87 12.49 12.99
CA PHE A 353 -13.07 13.89 13.32
C PHE A 353 -14.56 14.22 13.42
N LEU A 354 -14.94 14.88 14.51
CA LEU A 354 -16.25 15.49 14.67
C LEU A 354 -16.03 16.99 14.93
N LEU A 355 -16.80 17.82 14.23
CA LEU A 355 -16.77 19.26 14.45
C LEU A 355 -17.33 19.59 15.84
N LYS A 356 -16.76 20.61 16.48
CA LYS A 356 -17.25 21.15 17.75
C LYS A 356 -18.67 21.68 17.51
N GLU A 357 -19.59 21.42 18.44
CA GLU A 357 -20.92 22.04 18.40
C GLU A 357 -20.82 23.55 18.66
N ASP A 358 -21.88 24.30 18.34
CA ASP A 358 -21.95 25.71 18.71
C ASP A 358 -21.88 25.87 20.24
N CYS A 359 -20.74 26.36 20.72
CA CYS A 359 -20.49 26.54 22.13
C CYS A 359 -21.19 27.78 22.71
N ARG A 360 -21.64 28.73 21.88
CA ARG A 360 -22.29 29.96 22.34
C ARG A 360 -23.54 29.69 23.18
N ASN A 361 -24.33 28.70 22.77
CA ASN A 361 -25.56 28.29 23.43
C ASN A 361 -25.41 26.94 24.18
N CYS A 362 -24.19 26.55 24.53
CA CYS A 362 -23.96 25.27 25.19
C CYS A 362 -24.23 25.39 26.69
N VAL A 363 -25.17 24.57 27.20
CA VAL A 363 -25.51 24.49 28.63
C VAL A 363 -24.31 24.21 29.54
N TYR A 364 -23.29 23.53 29.02
CA TYR A 364 -22.06 23.21 29.76
C TYR A 364 -21.03 24.35 29.78
N ASN A 365 -21.27 25.45 29.06
CA ASN A 365 -20.30 26.55 28.91
C ASN A 365 -20.28 27.51 30.12
N ALA A 366 -21.36 27.56 30.92
CA ALA A 366 -21.55 28.57 31.96
C ALA A 366 -20.93 28.23 33.33
N HIS A 367 -20.41 27.02 33.54
CA HIS A 367 -19.98 26.53 34.85
C HIS A 367 -18.46 26.31 34.94
N VAL A 368 -17.75 27.24 35.59
CA VAL A 368 -16.32 27.11 35.95
C VAL A 368 -16.20 26.53 37.38
N CYS A 369 -15.23 25.65 37.64
CA CYS A 369 -14.98 25.06 38.97
C CYS A 369 -13.53 25.24 39.39
N CYS A 370 -13.27 25.33 40.70
CA CYS A 370 -11.94 25.49 41.26
C CYS A 370 -10.90 24.46 40.75
N ALA A 371 -9.74 24.95 40.29
CA ALA A 371 -8.64 24.20 39.69
C ALA A 371 -7.91 23.20 40.64
N LYS A 372 -8.32 23.07 41.91
CA LYS A 372 -7.46 22.49 42.97
C LYS A 372 -7.43 20.96 43.13
N HIS A 373 -8.12 20.16 42.30
CA HIS A 373 -8.35 18.72 42.61
C HIS A 373 -7.84 17.67 41.59
N THR A 374 -6.84 17.97 40.76
CA THR A 374 -6.32 17.01 39.75
C THR A 374 -4.90 16.52 40.01
N TYR A 375 -4.62 15.98 41.19
CA TYR A 375 -3.32 15.33 41.47
C TYR A 375 -3.38 13.82 41.23
N TYR A 376 -2.40 13.27 40.49
CA TYR A 376 -2.26 11.83 40.27
C TYR A 376 -1.52 11.17 41.43
N ARG A 377 -2.25 10.82 42.49
CA ARG A 377 -1.93 9.75 43.45
C ARG A 377 -3.20 9.44 44.22
N GLU A 378 -3.83 8.35 43.82
CA GLU A 378 -5.06 7.76 44.39
C GLU A 378 -6.38 8.52 44.11
N LYS A 379 -7.21 7.92 43.25
CA LYS A 379 -8.64 8.20 43.03
C LYS A 379 -9.02 9.67 42.73
N CYS A 380 -8.81 10.08 41.47
CA CYS A 380 -9.89 10.76 40.74
C CYS A 380 -10.11 10.19 39.33
N ASN A 381 -10.13 8.85 39.20
CA ASN A 381 -10.95 8.25 38.13
C ASN A 381 -12.40 8.76 38.24
N ASP A 382 -12.80 9.09 39.46
CA ASP A 382 -14.00 9.80 39.83
C ASP A 382 -14.16 11.21 39.21
N CYS A 383 -13.15 11.93 38.74
CA CYS A 383 -13.40 13.22 38.06
C CYS A 383 -13.81 13.00 36.59
N TYR A 384 -13.37 11.88 36.00
CA TYR A 384 -13.74 11.45 34.66
C TYR A 384 -15.00 10.54 34.66
N THR A 385 -15.29 9.86 35.79
CA THR A 385 -16.47 8.97 35.98
C THR A 385 -17.57 9.52 36.91
N ILE A 386 -17.29 10.40 37.88
CA ILE A 386 -18.24 11.33 38.58
C ILE A 386 -18.41 12.64 37.77
N ASN A 387 -18.31 12.56 36.45
CA ASN A 387 -19.20 13.35 35.62
C ASN A 387 -20.40 12.45 35.24
N LYS A 388 -21.03 11.85 36.26
CA LYS A 388 -22.42 11.39 36.14
C LYS A 388 -23.40 12.57 36.12
N ASN A 389 -22.99 13.74 36.63
CA ASN A 389 -23.78 14.98 36.55
C ASN A 389 -23.35 15.95 35.42
N ARG A 390 -22.19 15.75 34.77
CA ARG A 390 -21.78 16.40 33.49
C ARG A 390 -21.93 17.93 33.40
N GLU A 391 -21.93 18.68 34.49
CA GLU A 391 -22.35 20.08 34.45
C GLU A 391 -21.38 21.04 33.71
N LYS A 392 -20.18 20.61 33.29
CA LYS A 392 -19.06 21.53 32.94
C LYS A 392 -18.30 21.14 31.66
N CYS A 393 -17.99 22.12 30.82
CA CYS A 393 -17.29 21.92 29.55
C CYS A 393 -15.77 21.66 29.73
N ASN A 394 -15.27 20.49 29.28
CA ASN A 394 -13.83 20.19 29.33
C ASN A 394 -12.98 21.12 28.44
N TRP A 395 -13.56 21.63 27.34
CA TRP A 395 -12.87 22.60 26.49
C TRP A 395 -12.62 23.91 27.23
N ARG A 396 -13.62 24.39 27.99
CA ARG A 396 -13.49 25.61 28.78
C ARG A 396 -12.42 25.46 29.86
N ARG A 397 -12.37 24.29 30.50
CA ARG A 397 -11.30 23.93 31.43
C ARG A 397 -9.91 23.97 30.78
N ALA A 398 -9.79 23.52 29.53
CA ALA A 398 -8.54 23.67 28.76
C ALA A 398 -8.15 25.14 28.56
N VAL A 399 -9.13 26.02 28.37
CA VAL A 399 -8.89 27.46 28.13
C VAL A 399 -8.51 28.22 29.41
N GLU A 400 -8.96 27.73 30.57
CA GLU A 400 -8.87 28.46 31.84
C GLU A 400 -7.80 27.91 32.78
N ASP A 401 -7.55 26.59 32.77
CA ASP A 401 -6.70 25.93 33.76
C ASP A 401 -5.45 25.28 33.15
N ILE A 402 -5.21 25.37 31.84
CA ILE A 402 -4.13 24.58 31.20
C ILE A 402 -2.74 24.90 31.77
N GLN A 403 -2.52 26.14 32.22
CA GLN A 403 -1.31 26.56 32.90
C GLN A 403 -1.08 25.88 34.26
N ASP A 404 -2.12 25.33 34.89
CA ASP A 404 -2.03 24.70 36.21
C ASP A 404 -1.61 23.22 36.14
N TYR A 405 -1.41 22.69 34.93
CA TYR A 405 -1.01 21.30 34.73
C TYR A 405 0.50 21.14 34.55
N ASP A 406 1.06 20.16 35.26
CA ASP A 406 2.48 19.81 35.18
C ASP A 406 2.80 19.10 33.86
N ILE A 407 1.89 18.27 33.35
CA ILE A 407 2.03 17.59 32.06
C ILE A 407 0.80 17.85 31.21
N ILE A 408 1.04 18.35 30.00
CA ILE A 408 0.06 18.47 28.92
C ILE A 408 0.47 17.47 27.84
N TYR A 409 -0.46 16.68 27.33
CA TYR A 409 -0.16 15.86 26.14
C TYR A 409 -1.22 15.97 25.06
N ILE A 410 -0.73 15.91 23.83
CA ILE A 410 -1.49 16.19 22.61
C ILE A 410 -0.97 15.30 21.47
N THR A 411 -1.82 15.01 20.49
CA THR A 411 -1.37 14.34 19.27
C THR A 411 -0.76 15.34 18.28
N ILE A 412 0.20 14.92 17.45
CA ILE A 412 0.76 15.76 16.37
C ILE A 412 -0.36 16.35 15.49
N ALA A 413 -1.37 15.54 15.09
CA ALA A 413 -2.49 16.00 14.28
C ALA A 413 -3.33 17.10 14.96
N LYS A 414 -3.60 16.96 16.26
CA LYS A 414 -4.32 17.99 17.03
C LYS A 414 -3.47 19.24 17.23
N MET A 415 -2.17 19.11 17.46
CA MET A 415 -1.25 20.25 17.57
C MET A 415 -1.22 21.04 16.26
N TYR A 416 -1.02 20.34 15.15
CA TYR A 416 -1.10 20.92 13.82
C TYR A 416 -2.46 21.60 13.55
N ALA A 417 -3.57 21.00 13.96
CA ALA A 417 -4.88 21.64 13.83
C ALA A 417 -5.02 22.92 14.68
N LEU A 418 -4.38 22.98 15.85
CA LEU A 418 -4.36 24.19 16.69
C LEU A 418 -3.53 25.31 16.05
N THR A 419 -2.49 25.00 15.28
CA THR A 419 -1.72 26.05 14.59
C THR A 419 -2.46 26.67 13.41
N LYS A 420 -3.48 25.99 12.89
CA LYS A 420 -4.29 26.44 11.74
C LYS A 420 -5.61 27.09 12.11
N THR A 421 -6.06 26.92 13.35
CA THR A 421 -7.38 27.41 13.72
C THR A 421 -7.36 28.90 14.00
N THR A 422 -8.38 29.62 13.53
CA THR A 422 -8.63 31.03 13.89
C THR A 422 -9.51 31.16 15.13
N ASP A 423 -9.89 30.05 15.77
CA ASP A 423 -10.71 30.03 16.98
C ASP A 423 -9.97 30.73 18.14
N PRO A 424 -10.52 31.82 18.71
CA PRO A 424 -9.85 32.59 19.77
C PRO A 424 -9.55 31.77 21.04
N GLU A 425 -10.41 30.81 21.38
CA GLU A 425 -10.18 29.93 22.54
C GLU A 425 -8.98 29.01 22.31
N ALA A 426 -8.89 28.40 21.12
CA ALA A 426 -7.74 27.60 20.74
C ALA A 426 -6.43 28.41 20.68
N GLN A 427 -6.49 29.64 20.16
CA GLN A 427 -5.35 30.57 20.18
C GLN A 427 -4.93 30.93 21.61
N LYS A 428 -5.89 31.11 22.52
CA LYS A 428 -5.59 31.30 23.94
C LYS A 428 -4.91 30.06 24.56
N ILE A 429 -5.46 28.86 24.34
CA ILE A 429 -4.83 27.60 24.79
C ILE A 429 -3.38 27.53 24.30
N PHE A 430 -3.17 27.84 23.02
CA PHE A 430 -1.86 27.82 22.40
C PHE A 430 -0.89 28.80 23.08
N LYS A 431 -1.28 30.07 23.22
CA LYS A 431 -0.47 31.08 23.90
C LYS A 431 -0.14 30.68 25.33
N THR A 432 -1.10 30.12 26.05
CA THR A 432 -0.87 29.63 27.42
C THR A 432 0.14 28.48 27.47
N ILE A 433 0.10 27.54 26.51
CA ILE A 433 1.11 26.49 26.36
C ILE A 433 2.49 27.11 26.13
N GLN A 434 2.61 28.09 25.23
CA GLN A 434 3.88 28.77 24.93
C GLN A 434 4.48 29.49 26.13
N GLU A 435 3.64 30.11 26.97
CA GLU A 435 4.09 30.89 28.14
C GLU A 435 4.44 30.04 29.37
N HIS A 436 3.94 28.80 29.47
CA HIS A 436 3.99 28.02 30.71
C HIS A 436 4.66 26.65 30.58
N VAL A 437 5.10 26.25 29.39
CA VAL A 437 5.78 24.96 29.20
C VAL A 437 7.29 25.16 29.24
N ASP A 438 7.97 24.37 30.06
CA ASP A 438 9.43 24.41 30.20
C ASP A 438 10.12 23.44 29.24
N VAL A 439 9.46 22.32 28.92
CA VAL A 439 9.98 21.23 28.08
C VAL A 439 8.95 20.80 27.04
N ILE A 440 9.37 20.73 25.79
CA ILE A 440 8.62 20.11 24.70
C ILE A 440 9.27 18.79 24.34
N PHE A 441 8.45 17.75 24.33
CA PHE A 441 8.86 16.42 23.94
C PHE A 441 8.02 15.92 22.76
N LEU A 442 8.64 15.80 21.60
CA LEU A 442 8.04 15.31 20.36
C LEU A 442 8.47 13.86 20.11
N ASP A 443 7.59 12.91 20.45
CA ASP A 443 7.84 11.48 20.29
C ASP A 443 7.62 11.04 18.83
N GLU A 444 8.51 10.21 18.31
CA GLU A 444 8.46 9.62 16.96
C GLU A 444 8.26 10.67 15.84
N ILE A 445 9.20 11.62 15.74
CA ILE A 445 9.15 12.77 14.83
C ILE A 445 8.86 12.41 13.38
N SER A 446 9.30 11.26 12.88
CA SER A 446 8.98 10.80 11.53
C SER A 446 7.48 10.74 11.22
N ASN A 447 6.61 10.65 12.24
CA ASN A 447 5.16 10.69 12.05
C ASN A 447 4.62 12.09 11.76
N ILE A 448 5.39 13.16 11.96
CA ILE A 448 5.00 14.52 11.54
C ILE A 448 4.67 14.59 10.05
N LEU A 449 5.31 13.71 9.28
CA LEU A 449 5.15 13.58 7.84
C LEU A 449 3.77 13.06 7.44
N ASP A 450 3.13 12.25 8.29
CA ASP A 450 1.81 11.68 8.01
C ASP A 450 0.68 12.71 8.20
N VAL A 451 0.93 13.79 8.95
CA VAL A 451 -0.08 14.78 9.38
C VAL A 451 -0.41 15.81 8.28
N GLY A 452 0.42 15.95 7.25
CA GLY A 452 0.24 16.98 6.21
C GLY A 452 -0.59 16.58 4.97
N SER A 453 -1.20 15.39 4.94
CA SER A 453 -1.82 14.84 3.72
C SER A 453 -3.31 15.13 3.51
N GLU A 454 -3.95 15.93 4.36
CA GLU A 454 -5.42 16.06 4.35
C GLU A 454 -6.01 16.98 3.27
N GLY A 455 -5.21 17.50 2.33
CA GLY A 455 -5.69 18.23 1.17
C GLY A 455 -5.71 17.37 -0.10
N ILE A 456 -6.88 16.93 -0.57
CA ILE A 456 -7.04 16.56 -1.99
C ILE A 456 -7.10 17.87 -2.78
N ILE A 457 -5.98 18.29 -3.36
CA ILE A 457 -5.94 19.46 -4.26
C ILE A 457 -5.90 18.96 -5.71
N PHE A 458 -6.84 19.42 -6.54
CA PHE A 458 -6.88 19.09 -7.95
C PHE A 458 -5.90 19.99 -8.75
N ARG A 459 -5.06 19.44 -9.63
CA ARG A 459 -4.11 20.24 -10.45
C ARG A 459 -4.81 21.25 -11.39
N GLU A 460 -4.11 22.34 -11.70
CA GLU A 460 -4.42 23.51 -12.56
C GLU A 460 -5.46 23.37 -13.69
N LYS A 461 -5.51 22.27 -14.45
CA LYS A 461 -6.57 22.10 -15.49
C LYS A 461 -7.94 21.83 -14.86
N ALA A 462 -7.96 21.04 -13.80
CA ALA A 462 -9.13 20.84 -12.98
C ALA A 462 -9.38 22.04 -12.08
N ASP A 463 -8.35 22.78 -11.65
CA ASP A 463 -8.53 24.04 -10.89
C ASP A 463 -9.12 25.15 -11.77
N LYS A 464 -8.78 25.23 -13.06
CA LYS A 464 -9.42 26.16 -14.01
C LYS A 464 -10.89 25.80 -14.23
N ILE A 465 -11.18 24.50 -14.41
CA ILE A 465 -12.56 24.00 -14.54
C ILE A 465 -13.32 24.19 -13.21
N TYR A 466 -12.68 23.95 -12.06
CA TYR A 466 -13.25 24.10 -10.74
C TYR A 466 -13.49 25.56 -10.38
N ARG A 467 -12.56 26.49 -10.64
CA ARG A 467 -12.77 27.93 -10.47
C ARG A 467 -13.81 28.46 -11.44
N GLN A 468 -13.84 27.94 -12.67
CA GLN A 468 -14.89 28.28 -13.62
C GLN A 468 -16.26 27.79 -13.14
N VAL A 469 -16.34 26.57 -12.58
CA VAL A 469 -17.54 26.04 -11.89
C VAL A 469 -17.88 26.86 -10.65
N ALA A 470 -16.90 27.19 -9.81
CA ALA A 470 -17.07 27.90 -8.55
C ALA A 470 -17.58 29.33 -8.78
N ASN A 471 -17.06 30.00 -9.81
CA ASN A 471 -17.48 31.33 -10.24
C ASN A 471 -18.85 31.30 -10.94
N GLU A 472 -19.16 30.25 -11.73
CA GLU A 472 -20.46 30.12 -12.41
C GLU A 472 -21.59 29.69 -11.45
N VAL A 473 -21.27 28.95 -10.39
CA VAL A 473 -22.24 28.37 -9.43
C VAL A 473 -22.32 29.17 -8.11
N ASN A 474 -21.39 30.10 -7.90
CA ASN A 474 -21.22 30.93 -6.70
C ASN A 474 -21.06 30.08 -5.44
N PHE A 475 -20.02 29.23 -5.42
CA PHE A 475 -19.68 28.38 -4.28
C PHE A 475 -19.16 29.24 -3.10
N PRO A 476 -19.79 29.20 -1.92
CA PRO A 476 -19.17 29.73 -0.71
C PRO A 476 -18.06 28.79 -0.23
N ASP A 477 -17.02 29.34 0.42
CA ASP A 477 -15.86 28.58 0.93
C ASP A 477 -16.19 27.53 2.01
N ASN A 478 -17.46 27.44 2.43
CA ASN A 478 -17.96 26.42 3.34
C ASN A 478 -18.65 25.31 2.53
N PHE A 479 -18.18 24.07 2.69
CA PHE A 479 -18.55 22.84 1.95
C PHE A 479 -20.02 22.37 2.12
N ASP A 480 -21.01 23.25 2.04
CA ASP A 480 -22.39 22.87 1.77
C ASP A 480 -22.59 22.91 0.25
N ILE A 481 -22.46 21.75 -0.38
CA ILE A 481 -22.67 21.61 -1.83
C ILE A 481 -24.16 21.81 -2.08
N ASP A 482 -24.52 22.92 -2.73
CA ASP A 482 -25.85 23.10 -3.31
C ASP A 482 -26.03 22.09 -4.45
N TYR A 483 -26.59 20.95 -4.06
CA TYR A 483 -26.76 19.77 -4.90
C TYR A 483 -27.59 20.06 -6.15
N GLU A 484 -28.52 21.02 -6.08
CA GLU A 484 -29.35 21.37 -7.23
C GLU A 484 -28.55 22.10 -8.31
N LYS A 485 -27.61 22.98 -7.90
CA LYS A 485 -26.75 23.68 -8.86
C LYS A 485 -25.69 22.79 -9.50
N LEU A 486 -25.13 21.83 -8.74
CA LEU A 486 -24.22 20.83 -9.31
C LEU A 486 -24.95 19.96 -10.35
N VAL A 487 -26.21 19.63 -10.08
CA VAL A 487 -27.07 18.89 -11.02
C VAL A 487 -27.33 19.71 -12.29
N GLU A 488 -27.68 20.98 -12.17
CA GLU A 488 -27.91 21.86 -13.32
C GLU A 488 -26.65 22.06 -14.17
N PHE A 489 -25.49 22.13 -13.53
CA PHE A 489 -24.19 22.20 -14.19
C PHE A 489 -23.86 20.93 -14.98
N MET A 490 -24.03 19.75 -14.38
CA MET A 490 -23.78 18.47 -15.05
C MET A 490 -24.75 18.25 -16.22
N ASP A 491 -26.02 18.65 -16.06
CA ASP A 491 -27.02 18.59 -17.12
C ASP A 491 -26.69 19.42 -18.36
N LYS A 492 -25.88 20.46 -18.25
CA LYS A 492 -25.48 21.28 -19.41
C LYS A 492 -24.32 20.66 -20.20
N ARG A 493 -23.53 19.75 -19.61
CA ARG A 493 -22.29 19.22 -20.21
C ARG A 493 -22.31 17.74 -20.56
N LEU A 494 -23.21 16.98 -19.93
CA LEU A 494 -23.35 15.56 -20.22
C LEU A 494 -24.12 15.36 -21.53
N ASN A 495 -23.67 14.43 -22.37
CA ASN A 495 -24.46 14.00 -23.52
C ASN A 495 -25.72 13.23 -23.08
N LYS A 496 -26.69 13.03 -23.98
CA LYS A 496 -27.98 12.42 -23.66
C LYS A 496 -27.87 11.12 -22.86
N GLN A 497 -26.95 10.24 -23.25
CA GLN A 497 -26.75 8.94 -22.62
C GLN A 497 -26.06 9.05 -21.25
N GLN A 498 -25.17 10.02 -21.09
CA GLN A 498 -24.56 10.35 -19.80
C GLN A 498 -25.55 11.01 -18.84
N LYS A 499 -26.50 11.83 -19.34
CA LYS A 499 -27.59 12.39 -18.52
C LYS A 499 -28.50 11.29 -18.01
N GLU A 500 -28.84 10.30 -18.82
CA GLU A 500 -29.66 9.16 -18.39
C GLU A 500 -29.01 8.36 -17.24
N ILE A 501 -27.70 8.12 -17.33
CA ILE A 501 -26.93 7.45 -16.25
C ILE A 501 -26.80 8.36 -15.02
N TRP A 502 -26.59 9.67 -15.22
CA TRP A 502 -26.51 10.65 -14.15
C TRP A 502 -27.83 10.78 -13.39
N TYR A 503 -28.97 10.84 -14.08
CA TYR A 503 -30.29 10.84 -13.46
C TYR A 503 -30.56 9.52 -12.75
N ALA A 504 -30.15 8.38 -13.32
CA ALA A 504 -30.28 7.09 -12.63
C ALA A 504 -29.43 7.01 -11.34
N LEU A 505 -28.24 7.61 -11.33
CA LEU A 505 -27.39 7.76 -10.15
C LEU A 505 -27.95 8.78 -9.15
N LYS A 506 -28.52 9.88 -9.61
CA LYS A 506 -29.25 10.88 -8.80
C LYS A 506 -30.41 10.23 -8.07
N ASP A 507 -31.22 9.45 -8.78
CA ASP A 507 -32.34 8.71 -8.21
C ASP A 507 -31.86 7.61 -7.25
N PHE A 508 -30.71 6.97 -7.54
CA PHE A 508 -30.08 6.02 -6.65
C PHE A 508 -29.61 6.67 -5.35
N VAL A 509 -28.86 7.78 -5.41
CA VAL A 509 -28.37 8.51 -4.23
C VAL A 509 -29.55 9.06 -3.42
N LYS A 510 -30.56 9.67 -4.06
CA LYS A 510 -31.79 10.12 -3.37
C LYS A 510 -32.55 8.97 -2.72
N ALA A 511 -32.59 7.79 -3.36
CA ALA A 511 -33.18 6.61 -2.76
C ALA A 511 -32.36 6.11 -1.56
N ILE A 512 -31.03 6.12 -1.64
CA ILE A 512 -30.14 5.78 -0.53
C ILE A 512 -30.30 6.77 0.63
N ASP A 513 -30.39 8.07 0.37
CA ASP A 513 -30.64 9.08 1.41
C ASP A 513 -32.02 8.90 2.05
N ARG A 514 -33.07 8.60 1.26
CA ARG A 514 -34.39 8.26 1.81
C ARG A 514 -34.34 7.00 2.67
N ILE A 515 -33.68 5.94 2.19
CA ILE A 515 -33.49 4.68 2.92
C ILE A 515 -32.68 4.94 4.19
N HIS A 516 -31.62 5.74 4.13
CA HIS A 516 -30.77 6.08 5.27
C HIS A 516 -31.53 6.90 6.32
N ASN A 517 -32.34 7.87 5.89
CA ASN A 517 -33.17 8.69 6.77
C ASN A 517 -34.38 7.90 7.34
N GLN A 518 -34.83 6.85 6.66
CA GLN A 518 -35.92 5.96 7.12
C GLN A 518 -35.40 4.69 7.83
N TRP A 519 -34.08 4.48 7.84
CA TRP A 519 -33.44 3.25 8.34
C TRP A 519 -33.48 3.09 9.85
N SER A 520 -33.96 4.08 10.60
CA SER A 520 -34.28 3.90 12.01
C SER A 520 -35.46 2.94 12.23
N HIS A 521 -36.25 2.60 11.20
CA HIS A 521 -37.51 1.84 11.38
C HIS A 521 -37.80 0.68 10.42
N LEU A 522 -36.96 0.34 9.42
CA LEU A 522 -37.34 -0.66 8.40
C LEU A 522 -36.34 -1.79 8.18
N ASN A 523 -36.87 -3.01 8.28
CA ASN A 523 -36.20 -4.31 8.12
C ASN A 523 -36.62 -5.03 6.82
N ARG A 524 -36.97 -4.31 5.73
CA ARG A 524 -37.51 -4.95 4.51
C ARG A 524 -36.88 -4.43 3.20
N LEU A 525 -36.15 -5.33 2.54
CA LEU A 525 -35.68 -5.26 1.15
C LEU A 525 -36.79 -4.91 0.13
N ASP A 526 -38.05 -5.08 0.49
CA ASP A 526 -39.20 -4.92 -0.41
C ASP A 526 -39.38 -3.49 -0.94
N GLU A 527 -38.97 -2.46 -0.21
CA GLU A 527 -39.02 -1.08 -0.71
C GLU A 527 -37.89 -0.76 -1.69
N PHE A 528 -36.71 -1.38 -1.49
CA PHE A 528 -35.58 -1.30 -2.42
C PHE A 528 -35.96 -1.83 -3.82
N TYR A 529 -36.80 -2.86 -3.88
CA TYR A 529 -37.28 -3.47 -5.13
C TYR A 529 -38.41 -2.71 -5.84
N LYS A 530 -38.99 -1.68 -5.21
CA LYS A 530 -40.03 -0.81 -5.79
C LYS A 530 -39.46 0.38 -6.59
N ILE A 531 -38.14 0.62 -6.51
CA ILE A 531 -37.48 1.72 -7.23
C ILE A 531 -37.42 1.42 -8.73
N ASN A 532 -38.22 2.15 -9.51
CA ASN A 532 -38.39 1.91 -10.95
C ASN A 532 -37.37 2.71 -11.79
N SER A 533 -36.08 2.50 -11.56
CA SER A 533 -34.97 3.14 -12.31
C SER A 533 -34.39 2.21 -13.38
N PRO A 534 -33.91 2.73 -14.53
CA PRO A 534 -33.23 1.91 -15.56
C PRO A 534 -32.05 1.11 -15.02
N LEU A 535 -31.24 1.70 -14.13
CA LEU A 535 -30.14 1.03 -13.44
C LEU A 535 -30.66 -0.12 -12.57
N PHE A 536 -31.81 0.07 -11.91
CA PHE A 536 -32.44 -0.94 -11.08
C PHE A 536 -33.09 -2.07 -11.86
N LYS A 537 -33.67 -1.81 -13.04
CA LYS A 537 -34.13 -2.88 -13.95
C LYS A 537 -32.98 -3.76 -14.41
N ILE A 538 -31.79 -3.17 -14.60
CA ILE A 538 -30.56 -3.88 -14.95
C ILE A 538 -30.02 -4.68 -13.76
N ILE A 539 -30.02 -4.09 -12.55
CA ILE A 539 -29.70 -4.80 -11.29
C ILE A 539 -30.61 -6.01 -11.10
N LYS A 540 -31.93 -5.84 -11.27
CA LYS A 540 -32.95 -6.90 -11.12
C LYS A 540 -32.77 -8.03 -12.14
N LYS A 541 -32.29 -7.72 -13.36
CA LYS A 541 -32.05 -8.69 -14.44
C LYS A 541 -30.80 -9.56 -14.18
N ASN A 542 -29.81 -9.04 -13.47
CA ASN A 542 -28.61 -9.77 -13.06
C ASN A 542 -28.73 -10.38 -11.64
N ASP A 543 -29.72 -9.97 -10.84
CA ASP A 543 -30.01 -10.56 -9.54
C ASP A 543 -30.44 -12.03 -9.66
N ASP A 544 -31.07 -12.44 -10.77
CA ASP A 544 -31.37 -13.85 -11.06
C ASP A 544 -30.11 -14.70 -11.31
N TYR A 545 -29.03 -14.08 -11.79
CA TYR A 545 -27.71 -14.71 -11.93
C TYR A 545 -27.04 -14.91 -10.55
N TYR A 546 -27.20 -13.95 -9.63
CA TYR A 546 -26.64 -14.04 -8.27
C TYR A 546 -27.50 -14.85 -7.29
N LYS A 547 -28.83 -14.87 -7.43
CA LYS A 547 -29.72 -15.78 -6.66
C LYS A 547 -29.41 -17.26 -6.90
N LYS A 548 -28.89 -17.62 -8.08
CA LYS A 548 -28.39 -18.98 -8.39
C LYS A 548 -27.06 -19.30 -7.70
N LYS A 549 -26.22 -18.29 -7.40
CA LYS A 549 -25.05 -18.43 -6.51
C LYS A 549 -25.51 -18.20 -5.07
N LYS A 550 -25.95 -19.25 -4.37
CA LYS A 550 -26.41 -19.23 -2.96
C LYS A 550 -25.66 -18.20 -2.06
N ILE A 551 -26.14 -16.97 -2.00
CA ILE A 551 -25.89 -16.02 -0.92
C ILE A 551 -27.13 -16.13 -0.03
N ARG A 552 -27.21 -17.23 0.72
CA ARG A 552 -28.15 -17.36 1.86
C ARG A 552 -27.32 -17.19 3.11
N GLY A 553 -27.49 -16.11 3.86
CA GLY A 553 -26.90 -16.05 5.20
C GLY A 553 -26.97 -14.73 5.97
N SER A 554 -26.91 -13.58 5.33
CA SER A 554 -27.02 -12.29 6.04
C SER A 554 -27.95 -11.39 5.27
N GLY A 555 -29.04 -10.93 5.90
CA GLY A 555 -29.95 -9.92 5.35
C GLY A 555 -29.29 -8.57 5.07
N ASP A 556 -27.98 -8.44 5.33
CA ASP A 556 -27.17 -7.28 5.03
C ASP A 556 -26.49 -7.46 3.66
N ILE A 557 -26.98 -6.73 2.66
CA ILE A 557 -26.17 -6.44 1.48
C ILE A 557 -25.10 -5.44 1.95
N ASP A 558 -23.92 -5.96 2.28
CA ASP A 558 -22.76 -5.15 2.64
C ASP A 558 -22.31 -4.28 1.44
N TRP A 559 -21.90 -3.03 1.69
CA TRP A 559 -21.45 -2.06 0.69
C TRP A 559 -20.37 -2.59 -0.26
N LEU A 560 -19.53 -3.52 0.17
CA LEU A 560 -18.53 -4.22 -0.66
C LEU A 560 -19.20 -5.10 -1.72
N THR A 561 -20.37 -5.67 -1.44
CA THR A 561 -21.15 -6.47 -2.40
C THR A 561 -21.75 -5.58 -3.47
N ILE A 562 -22.30 -4.42 -3.09
CA ILE A 562 -22.79 -3.40 -4.04
C ILE A 562 -21.63 -2.83 -4.86
N TYR A 563 -20.49 -2.57 -4.22
CA TYR A 563 -19.27 -2.09 -4.89
C TYR A 563 -18.77 -3.09 -5.93
N GLN A 564 -18.66 -4.36 -5.56
CA GLN A 564 -18.24 -5.43 -6.47
C GLN A 564 -19.22 -5.58 -7.63
N TYR A 565 -20.53 -5.49 -7.37
CA TYR A 565 -21.55 -5.55 -8.41
C TYR A 565 -21.41 -4.41 -9.44
N ILE A 566 -21.17 -3.17 -8.97
CA ILE A 566 -20.99 -2.02 -9.86
C ILE A 566 -19.65 -2.10 -10.61
N ILE A 567 -18.61 -2.66 -9.99
CA ILE A 567 -17.33 -2.96 -10.63
C ILE A 567 -17.54 -3.96 -11.77
N ASP A 568 -18.18 -5.10 -11.52
CA ASP A 568 -18.37 -6.17 -12.50
C ASP A 568 -19.21 -5.65 -13.68
N TYR A 569 -20.29 -4.91 -13.40
CA TYR A 569 -21.11 -4.28 -14.42
C TYR A 569 -20.36 -3.23 -15.25
N SER A 570 -19.48 -2.44 -14.64
CA SER A 570 -18.66 -1.46 -15.36
C SER A 570 -17.63 -2.11 -16.28
N GLU A 571 -17.12 -3.29 -15.93
CA GLU A 571 -16.20 -4.06 -16.77
C GLU A 571 -16.91 -4.71 -17.95
N GLU A 572 -18.14 -5.19 -17.76
CA GLU A 572 -18.94 -5.80 -18.83
C GLU A 572 -19.47 -4.79 -19.85
N THR A 573 -19.67 -3.54 -19.43
CA THR A 573 -20.33 -2.52 -20.27
C THR A 573 -19.39 -1.44 -20.79
N ASP A 574 -18.11 -1.47 -20.41
CA ASP A 574 -17.08 -0.47 -20.77
C ASP A 574 -17.44 0.98 -20.35
N TYR A 575 -18.30 1.13 -19.34
CA TYR A 575 -18.75 2.43 -18.83
C TYR A 575 -18.00 2.86 -17.54
N TYR A 576 -18.06 4.17 -17.26
CA TYR A 576 -17.39 4.86 -16.14
C TYR A 576 -18.06 4.85 -14.72
N PRO A 577 -19.05 4.01 -14.33
CA PRO A 577 -19.63 4.00 -12.97
C PRO A 577 -18.62 3.87 -11.83
N ARG A 578 -17.47 3.21 -12.09
CA ARG A 578 -16.33 3.18 -11.17
C ARG A 578 -15.90 4.55 -10.67
N PHE A 579 -15.98 5.58 -11.51
CA PHE A 579 -15.61 6.95 -11.14
C PHE A 579 -16.52 7.54 -10.06
N VAL A 580 -17.84 7.42 -10.25
CA VAL A 580 -18.84 7.97 -9.31
C VAL A 580 -18.86 7.19 -8.00
N VAL A 581 -18.72 5.86 -8.06
CA VAL A 581 -18.67 5.04 -6.85
C VAL A 581 -17.37 5.25 -6.08
N ASN A 582 -16.22 5.41 -6.75
CA ASN A 582 -14.98 5.75 -6.08
C ASN A 582 -15.05 7.14 -5.42
N LEU A 583 -15.72 8.12 -6.04
CA LEU A 583 -15.98 9.43 -5.43
C LEU A 583 -16.88 9.33 -4.19
N LEU A 584 -17.95 8.53 -4.25
CA LEU A 584 -18.85 8.30 -3.11
C LEU A 584 -18.16 7.53 -1.97
N ILE A 585 -17.25 6.59 -2.29
CA ILE A 585 -16.45 5.86 -1.31
C ILE A 585 -15.37 6.74 -0.70
N LEU A 586 -14.69 7.58 -1.49
CA LEU A 586 -13.72 8.56 -1.00
C LEU A 586 -14.39 9.61 -0.11
N ALA A 587 -15.62 10.03 -0.46
CA ALA A 587 -16.42 10.94 0.35
C ALA A 587 -16.87 10.30 1.69
N LYS A 588 -17.08 8.98 1.72
CA LYS A 588 -17.58 8.25 2.90
C LYS A 588 -16.48 7.65 3.79
N TYR A 589 -15.36 7.21 3.23
CA TYR A 589 -14.28 6.53 3.94
C TYR A 589 -12.93 7.15 3.59
N ARG A 590 -12.46 8.05 4.46
CA ARG A 590 -11.19 8.80 4.32
C ARG A 590 -9.91 7.93 4.23
N GLN A 591 -9.98 6.61 4.42
CA GLN A 591 -8.82 5.72 4.50
C GLN A 591 -8.86 4.49 3.57
N ILE A 592 -9.47 4.59 2.38
CA ILE A 592 -9.33 3.53 1.37
C ILE A 592 -8.22 3.87 0.38
N TYR A 593 -7.07 3.20 0.52
CA TYR A 593 -6.03 3.18 -0.50
C TYR A 593 -6.52 2.36 -1.71
N ILE A 594 -6.91 3.03 -2.79
CA ILE A 594 -7.28 2.37 -4.04
C ILE A 594 -6.01 1.87 -4.72
N GLN A 595 -5.75 0.56 -4.65
CA GLN A 595 -4.48 -0.01 -5.07
C GLN A 595 -4.31 -0.19 -6.58
N TYR A 596 -5.32 0.09 -7.42
CA TYR A 596 -5.20 -0.02 -8.87
C TYR A 596 -6.21 0.87 -9.61
N THR A 597 -5.75 1.93 -10.26
CA THR A 597 -6.55 2.67 -11.26
C THR A 597 -5.68 3.07 -12.44
N SER A 598 -5.53 2.16 -13.40
CA SER A 598 -4.94 2.44 -14.70
C SER A 598 -5.75 3.45 -15.56
N PRO A 599 -7.06 3.68 -15.38
CA PRO A 599 -7.77 4.72 -16.15
C PRO A 599 -7.73 6.13 -15.52
N LEU A 600 -7.59 6.26 -14.18
CA LEU A 600 -7.58 7.58 -13.52
C LEU A 600 -6.43 8.47 -14.01
N ARG A 601 -5.28 7.88 -14.35
CA ARG A 601 -4.08 8.61 -14.81
C ARG A 601 -4.31 9.47 -16.06
N TYR A 602 -5.29 9.14 -16.91
CA TYR A 602 -5.47 9.79 -18.20
C TYR A 602 -6.46 10.97 -18.19
N ILE A 603 -7.40 11.01 -17.24
CA ILE A 603 -8.46 12.05 -17.23
C ILE A 603 -8.25 13.06 -16.10
N PHE A 604 -7.78 12.63 -14.92
CA PHE A 604 -7.43 13.53 -13.82
C PHE A 604 -6.05 13.15 -13.30
N LYS A 605 -5.08 14.05 -13.49
CA LYS A 605 -3.85 14.03 -12.70
C LYS A 605 -4.21 14.49 -11.28
N MET A 606 -4.90 13.62 -10.54
CA MET A 606 -5.07 13.77 -9.09
C MET A 606 -3.70 13.49 -8.48
N GLU A 607 -2.94 14.55 -8.26
CA GLU A 607 -1.80 14.51 -7.37
C GLU A 607 -2.31 15.11 -6.06
N LEU A 608 -2.16 14.39 -4.96
CA LEU A 608 -2.19 15.01 -3.64
C LEU A 608 -1.08 16.04 -3.66
N LEU A 609 -1.42 17.32 -3.88
CA LEU A 609 -0.44 18.36 -3.68
C LEU A 609 -0.30 18.48 -2.17
N PRO A 610 0.91 18.28 -1.63
CA PRO A 610 1.14 18.59 -0.25
C PRO A 610 0.81 20.08 -0.09
N SER A 611 -0.10 20.40 0.83
CA SER A 611 -0.29 21.78 1.19
C SER A 611 1.03 22.31 1.79
N LYS A 612 1.33 23.60 1.61
CA LYS A 612 2.37 24.38 2.36
C LYS A 612 2.46 24.19 3.90
N PRO A 613 1.42 23.76 4.64
CA PRO A 613 1.38 23.75 6.09
C PRO A 613 2.42 22.99 6.90
N ILE A 614 3.14 22.00 6.35
CA ILE A 614 4.13 21.29 7.17
C ILE A 614 5.25 22.25 7.57
N LYS A 615 5.71 23.11 6.65
CA LYS A 615 6.71 24.13 6.94
C LYS A 615 6.21 25.10 8.02
N GLU A 616 5.00 25.63 7.87
CA GLU A 616 4.39 26.51 8.88
C GLU A 616 4.26 25.82 10.26
N PHE A 617 4.05 24.49 10.29
CA PHE A 617 4.02 23.74 11.55
C PHE A 617 5.42 23.52 12.16
N ILE A 618 6.43 23.33 11.31
CA ILE A 618 7.83 23.22 11.72
C ILE A 618 8.33 24.58 12.23
N ASP A 619 8.11 25.66 11.47
CA ASP A 619 8.44 27.04 11.84
C ASP A 619 7.81 27.39 13.19
N PHE A 620 6.57 26.99 13.37
CA PHE A 620 5.86 27.11 14.64
C PHE A 620 6.52 26.33 15.79
N LEU A 621 6.90 25.08 15.58
CA LEU A 621 7.58 24.28 16.62
C LEU A 621 8.97 24.87 16.93
N ASN A 622 9.63 25.47 15.93
CA ASN A 622 10.88 26.21 16.11
C ASN A 622 10.66 27.45 16.99
N GLU A 623 9.67 28.30 16.67
CA GLU A 623 9.30 29.47 17.49
C GLU A 623 9.00 29.06 18.92
N LEU A 624 8.20 28.02 19.10
CA LEU A 624 7.83 27.52 20.41
C LEU A 624 9.06 27.04 21.20
N SER A 625 10.04 26.43 20.53
CA SER A 625 11.30 26.00 21.14
C SER A 625 12.33 27.10 21.42
N GLU A 626 12.05 28.36 21.07
CA GLU A 626 12.94 29.49 21.44
C GLU A 626 12.84 29.84 22.93
N HIS A 627 11.79 29.36 23.62
CA HIS A 627 11.51 29.69 25.01
C HIS A 627 11.49 28.48 25.95
N CYS A 628 11.67 27.28 25.39
CA CYS A 628 11.61 26.03 26.15
C CYS A 628 12.63 25.02 25.61
N GLN A 629 12.95 24.04 26.43
CA GLN A 629 13.80 22.94 26.00
C GLN A 629 13.06 22.08 24.99
N PHE A 630 13.74 21.64 23.93
CA PHE A 630 13.11 20.89 22.86
C PHE A 630 13.79 19.55 22.66
N PHE A 631 13.04 18.50 22.96
CA PHE A 631 13.46 17.12 22.74
C PHE A 631 12.58 16.51 21.67
N THR A 632 13.21 15.88 20.69
CA THR A 632 12.51 15.13 19.67
C THR A 632 13.14 13.76 19.53
N THR A 633 12.35 12.72 19.27
CA THR A 633 12.90 11.35 19.23
C THR A 633 12.42 10.58 18.02
N ASP A 634 13.25 9.63 17.58
CA ASP A 634 12.83 8.63 16.61
C ASP A 634 13.51 7.30 16.90
N ALA A 635 12.80 6.22 16.58
CA ALA A 635 13.38 4.88 16.58
C ALA A 635 14.21 4.59 15.32
N THR A 636 13.92 5.32 14.24
CA THR A 636 14.59 5.18 12.95
C THR A 636 14.92 6.59 12.45
N GLU A 637 16.16 6.84 12.06
CA GLU A 637 16.53 8.16 11.52
C GLU A 637 15.73 8.44 10.24
N PRO A 638 14.89 9.49 10.22
CA PRO A 638 14.05 9.76 9.08
C PRO A 638 14.91 10.14 7.87
N PRO A 639 14.43 9.90 6.65
CA PRO A 639 15.17 10.17 5.42
C PRO A 639 15.25 11.67 5.09
N ILE A 640 14.84 12.51 6.04
CA ILE A 640 14.89 13.96 5.98
C ILE A 640 16.00 14.43 6.89
N ASP A 641 16.65 15.52 6.50
CA ASP A 641 17.60 16.17 7.38
C ASP A 641 16.83 16.88 8.51
N ILE A 642 16.83 16.27 9.69
CA ILE A 642 16.13 16.81 10.86
C ILE A 642 16.69 18.17 11.26
N ASN A 643 17.98 18.43 11.03
CA ASN A 643 18.58 19.74 11.29
C ASN A 643 18.08 20.82 10.32
N LYS A 644 17.68 20.44 9.10
CA LYS A 644 16.99 21.39 8.20
C LYS A 644 15.59 21.75 8.68
N MET A 645 14.90 20.84 9.35
CA MET A 645 13.59 21.12 9.93
C MET A 645 13.71 21.93 11.21
N PHE A 646 14.62 21.54 12.09
CA PHE A 646 14.83 22.16 13.38
C PHE A 646 16.32 22.50 13.51
N PRO A 647 16.71 23.74 13.17
CA PRO A 647 18.09 24.17 13.25
C PRO A 647 18.66 24.02 14.67
N ASN A 648 19.96 23.75 14.79
CA ASN A 648 20.66 23.64 16.07
C ASN A 648 20.22 22.45 16.96
N LEU A 649 19.61 21.41 16.40
CA LEU A 649 19.42 20.15 17.12
C LEU A 649 20.79 19.47 17.33
N GLN A 650 21.08 19.12 18.58
CA GLN A 650 22.20 18.25 18.93
C GLN A 650 21.73 16.79 18.82
N GLU A 651 22.46 15.98 18.06
CA GLU A 651 22.13 14.56 17.92
C GLU A 651 22.59 13.80 19.18
N LEU A 652 21.64 13.17 19.86
CA LEU A 652 21.87 12.34 21.04
C LEU A 652 21.52 10.90 20.72
N ILE A 653 22.53 10.03 20.64
CA ILE A 653 22.35 8.63 20.28
C ILE A 653 22.28 7.80 21.56
N ILE A 654 21.06 7.38 21.90
CA ILE A 654 20.82 6.41 22.97
C ILE A 654 20.74 5.03 22.32
N ASN A 655 21.70 4.17 22.64
CA ASN A 655 21.78 2.82 22.09
C ASN A 655 20.63 1.93 22.60
N ASP A 656 20.95 0.68 22.91
CA ASP A 656 20.05 -0.27 23.54
C ASP A 656 20.55 -0.55 24.96
N PRO A 657 20.37 0.39 25.90
CA PRO A 657 20.98 0.31 27.24
C PRO A 657 20.54 -0.91 28.04
N MET A 658 19.43 -1.56 27.63
CA MET A 658 18.91 -2.78 28.25
C MET A 658 19.16 -4.03 27.41
N ASN A 659 19.94 -3.94 26.33
CA ASN A 659 20.24 -5.09 25.46
C ASN A 659 18.95 -5.82 25.02
N THR A 660 17.87 -5.07 24.77
CA THR A 660 16.56 -5.62 24.36
C THR A 660 16.57 -6.22 22.95
N ALA A 661 17.48 -5.76 22.09
CA ALA A 661 17.66 -6.21 20.73
C ALA A 661 18.44 -7.52 20.65
N ILE A 662 19.55 -7.64 21.38
CA ILE A 662 20.37 -8.86 21.35
C ILE A 662 19.62 -10.07 21.94
N THR A 663 18.63 -9.84 22.80
CA THR A 663 17.73 -10.89 23.32
C THR A 663 16.60 -11.25 22.36
N GLN A 664 16.51 -10.60 21.20
CA GLN A 664 15.56 -10.92 20.15
C GLN A 664 16.25 -11.69 19.03
N THR A 665 15.72 -12.86 18.68
CA THR A 665 16.18 -13.67 17.55
C THR A 665 15.16 -13.65 16.42
N VAL A 666 15.60 -13.33 15.20
CA VAL A 666 14.78 -13.28 13.98
C VAL A 666 15.14 -14.45 13.08
N TYR A 667 14.14 -15.26 12.73
CA TYR A 667 14.24 -16.40 11.83
C TYR A 667 13.65 -16.06 10.45
N PRO A 668 14.49 -15.94 9.41
CA PRO A 668 14.04 -15.77 8.05
C PRO A 668 13.30 -17.00 7.53
N ASP A 669 12.45 -16.80 6.53
CA ASP A 669 11.88 -17.86 5.73
C ASP A 669 12.79 -18.17 4.53
N ASN A 670 12.79 -19.42 4.06
CA ASN A 670 13.50 -19.83 2.86
C ASN A 670 12.77 -19.39 1.58
N HIS A 671 11.54 -18.88 1.71
CA HIS A 671 10.70 -18.47 0.60
C HIS A 671 10.36 -16.98 0.63
N THR A 672 10.37 -16.36 -0.55
CA THR A 672 9.81 -15.01 -0.73
C THR A 672 8.38 -15.12 -1.22
N THR A 673 7.43 -14.61 -0.44
CA THR A 673 6.01 -14.71 -0.77
C THR A 673 5.44 -13.35 -1.14
N ASN A 674 4.94 -13.23 -2.37
CA ASN A 674 4.20 -12.04 -2.78
C ASN A 674 2.70 -12.22 -2.50
N ILE A 675 2.30 -11.92 -1.27
CA ILE A 675 0.92 -12.09 -0.76
C ILE A 675 -0.10 -11.20 -1.51
N SER A 676 0.35 -10.17 -2.25
CA SER A 676 -0.55 -9.26 -2.99
C SER A 676 -1.40 -9.95 -4.06
N LYS A 677 -1.10 -11.20 -4.46
CA LYS A 677 -1.91 -11.96 -5.41
C LYS A 677 -2.99 -12.75 -4.67
N MET A 678 -4.21 -12.19 -4.57
CA MET A 678 -5.37 -12.80 -3.88
C MET A 678 -5.68 -14.25 -4.27
N LYS A 679 -5.46 -14.67 -5.54
CA LYS A 679 -5.67 -16.07 -5.96
C LYS A 679 -4.72 -17.05 -5.27
N SER A 680 -3.54 -16.58 -4.88
CA SER A 680 -2.55 -17.36 -4.16
C SER A 680 -2.78 -17.35 -2.64
N LEU A 681 -3.56 -16.40 -2.12
CA LEU A 681 -3.80 -16.26 -0.69
C LEU A 681 -4.35 -17.56 -0.09
N ARG A 682 -5.27 -18.27 -0.77
CA ARG A 682 -5.79 -19.55 -0.26
C ARG A 682 -4.72 -20.64 -0.14
N PHE A 683 -3.80 -20.72 -1.10
CA PHE A 683 -2.68 -21.67 -1.06
C PHE A 683 -1.68 -21.31 0.04
N TYR A 684 -1.41 -20.01 0.21
CA TYR A 684 -0.55 -19.53 1.28
C TYR A 684 -1.22 -19.64 2.65
N LEU A 685 -2.55 -19.54 2.74
CA LEU A 685 -3.27 -19.59 4.01
C LEU A 685 -3.05 -20.93 4.71
N ASP A 686 -3.08 -22.06 3.99
CA ASP A 686 -2.83 -23.38 4.61
C ASP A 686 -1.39 -23.48 5.13
N GLY A 687 -0.41 -23.01 4.35
CA GLY A 687 1.00 -22.95 4.77
C GLY A 687 1.21 -22.00 5.95
N ILE A 688 0.58 -20.82 5.94
CA ILE A 688 0.59 -19.84 7.02
C ILE A 688 -0.03 -20.45 8.29
N ILE A 689 -1.15 -21.14 8.19
CA ILE A 689 -1.82 -21.76 9.34
C ILE A 689 -0.95 -22.89 9.91
N GLN A 690 -0.35 -23.73 9.07
CA GLN A 690 0.58 -24.76 9.54
C GLN A 690 1.81 -24.14 10.22
N TYR A 691 2.40 -23.12 9.61
CA TYR A 691 3.53 -22.38 10.17
C TYR A 691 3.19 -21.77 11.53
N ILE A 692 2.03 -21.12 11.62
CA ILE A 692 1.47 -20.61 12.86
C ILE A 692 1.33 -21.75 13.88
N LYS A 693 0.70 -22.87 13.54
CA LYS A 693 0.51 -23.99 14.48
C LYS A 693 1.83 -24.56 15.02
N ILE A 694 2.89 -24.59 14.20
CA ILE A 694 4.21 -25.10 14.60
C ILE A 694 4.91 -24.13 15.55
N HIS A 695 4.84 -22.82 15.28
CA HIS A 695 5.64 -21.82 15.98
C HIS A 695 4.87 -21.01 17.04
N THR A 696 3.56 -21.23 17.18
CA THR A 696 2.71 -20.46 18.08
C THR A 696 2.57 -21.11 19.45
N ASN A 697 2.68 -20.29 20.48
CA ASN A 697 2.17 -20.57 21.81
C ASN A 697 1.04 -19.56 22.18
N PRO A 698 0.32 -19.73 23.30
CA PRO A 698 -0.77 -18.83 23.69
C PRO A 698 -0.40 -17.34 23.77
N ASN A 699 0.89 -17.00 23.85
CA ASN A 699 1.42 -15.64 23.93
C ASN A 699 2.14 -15.19 22.64
N THR A 700 1.65 -15.63 21.47
CA THR A 700 2.20 -15.23 20.17
C THR A 700 1.38 -14.11 19.54
N MET A 701 2.06 -13.08 19.03
CA MET A 701 1.45 -12.02 18.21
C MET A 701 1.71 -12.27 16.73
N ILE A 702 0.66 -12.21 15.93
CA ILE A 702 0.72 -12.42 14.48
C ILE A 702 0.53 -11.06 13.80
N ILE A 703 1.50 -10.65 12.99
CA ILE A 703 1.54 -9.33 12.35
C ILE A 703 1.51 -9.52 10.84
N THR A 704 0.43 -9.09 10.19
CA THR A 704 0.28 -9.17 8.73
C THR A 704 0.69 -7.88 8.03
N GLN A 705 0.94 -7.97 6.72
CA GLN A 705 1.22 -6.80 5.87
C GLN A 705 0.15 -5.69 5.94
N ASN A 706 -1.13 -6.05 5.98
CA ASN A 706 -2.24 -5.08 5.94
C ASN A 706 -3.45 -5.53 6.76
N ILE A 707 -4.40 -4.60 6.97
CA ILE A 707 -5.61 -4.83 7.77
C ILE A 707 -6.50 -5.93 7.19
N ILE A 708 -6.64 -6.03 5.87
CA ILE A 708 -7.50 -7.03 5.20
C ILE A 708 -6.99 -8.44 5.52
N THR A 709 -5.69 -8.69 5.36
CA THR A 709 -5.08 -9.98 5.71
C THR A 709 -5.27 -10.30 7.18
N SER A 710 -5.14 -9.32 8.08
CA SER A 710 -5.37 -9.52 9.51
C SER A 710 -6.82 -9.90 9.84
N ILE A 711 -7.81 -9.36 9.12
CA ILE A 711 -9.23 -9.67 9.31
C ILE A 711 -9.53 -11.07 8.80
N ILE A 712 -9.00 -11.44 7.63
CA ILE A 712 -9.16 -12.79 7.07
C ILE A 712 -8.56 -13.83 8.01
N LEU A 713 -7.31 -13.62 8.46
CA LEU A 713 -6.66 -14.53 9.41
C LEU A 713 -7.40 -14.60 10.73
N ARG A 714 -7.89 -13.46 11.26
CA ARG A 714 -8.77 -13.48 12.44
C ARG A 714 -9.96 -14.37 12.23
N LYS A 715 -10.75 -14.18 11.17
CA LYS A 715 -11.94 -15.01 10.90
C LYS A 715 -11.63 -16.51 10.77
N ILE A 716 -10.46 -16.86 10.24
CA ILE A 716 -10.05 -18.26 10.08
C ILE A 716 -9.57 -18.86 11.40
N LEU A 717 -8.72 -18.12 12.13
CA LEU A 717 -8.01 -18.60 13.31
C LEU A 717 -8.81 -18.42 14.61
N THR A 718 -9.75 -17.47 14.70
CA THR A 718 -10.55 -17.25 15.92
C THR A 718 -11.53 -18.39 16.23
N LYS A 719 -11.72 -19.33 15.29
CA LYS A 719 -12.34 -20.63 15.61
C LYS A 719 -11.55 -21.40 16.66
N ASP A 720 -10.26 -21.12 16.76
CA ASP A 720 -9.33 -21.64 17.75
C ASP A 720 -9.12 -20.56 18.84
N LYS A 721 -9.44 -20.86 20.10
CA LYS A 721 -9.37 -19.87 21.22
C LYS A 721 -7.93 -19.41 21.55
N HIS A 722 -6.93 -20.01 20.89
CA HIS A 722 -5.51 -19.77 21.13
C HIS A 722 -4.95 -18.51 20.46
N TYR A 723 -5.60 -17.96 19.42
CA TYR A 723 -5.05 -16.86 18.63
C TYR A 723 -5.70 -15.50 18.97
N LYS A 724 -5.28 -14.90 20.09
CA LYS A 724 -5.84 -13.63 20.57
C LYS A 724 -5.21 -12.37 19.96
N HIS A 725 -3.97 -12.47 19.46
CA HIS A 725 -3.15 -11.31 19.10
C HIS A 725 -2.82 -11.25 17.59
N ILE A 726 -3.85 -11.28 16.74
CA ILE A 726 -3.66 -11.09 15.30
C ILE A 726 -3.86 -9.62 14.92
N THR A 727 -2.87 -9.02 14.29
CA THR A 727 -2.85 -7.60 13.90
C THR A 727 -2.08 -7.39 12.59
N TYR A 728 -1.75 -6.15 12.25
CA TYR A 728 -0.97 -5.77 11.08
C TYR A 728 0.11 -4.72 11.43
N PHE A 729 1.13 -4.59 10.60
CA PHE A 729 2.35 -3.81 10.84
C PHE A 729 2.13 -2.33 11.21
N ARG A 730 1.07 -1.69 10.72
CA ARG A 730 0.71 -0.29 11.00
C ARG A 730 -0.47 -0.17 11.95
N SER A 731 -0.70 -1.19 12.75
CA SER A 731 -1.77 -1.20 13.74
C SER A 731 -1.37 -0.35 14.95
N PRO A 732 -2.32 0.28 15.64
CA PRO A 732 -2.06 0.82 16.97
C PRO A 732 -1.50 -0.21 17.97
N LEU A 733 -1.65 -1.52 17.72
CA LEU A 733 -1.08 -2.59 18.55
C LEU A 733 0.41 -2.85 18.27
N THR A 734 0.95 -2.37 17.15
CA THR A 734 2.36 -2.50 16.79
C THR A 734 3.19 -1.26 17.11
N ILE A 735 2.57 -0.20 17.62
CA ILE A 735 3.22 1.08 17.93
C ILE A 735 2.94 1.46 19.39
N GLY A 736 3.98 1.65 20.19
CA GLY A 736 3.92 2.28 21.52
C GLY A 736 2.93 1.69 22.53
N THR A 737 2.53 0.42 22.41
CA THR A 737 1.68 -0.25 23.40
C THR A 737 2.50 -1.17 24.31
N PRO A 738 1.97 -1.72 25.41
CA PRO A 738 2.57 -2.84 26.14
C PRO A 738 2.23 -4.18 25.45
N SER A 739 3.14 -5.14 25.48
CA SER A 739 2.94 -6.50 24.93
C SER A 739 3.64 -7.50 25.82
N SER A 740 2.87 -8.47 26.28
CA SER A 740 3.34 -9.67 26.95
C SER A 740 3.79 -10.77 25.98
N CYS A 741 3.56 -10.58 24.67
CA CYS A 741 4.00 -11.56 23.67
C CYS A 741 5.53 -11.53 23.56
N ARG A 742 6.15 -12.71 23.58
CA ARG A 742 7.59 -12.91 23.32
C ARG A 742 7.84 -13.63 21.99
N ASN A 743 6.79 -14.19 21.40
CA ASN A 743 6.83 -14.78 20.08
C ASN A 743 6.06 -13.91 19.10
N ILE A 744 6.69 -13.55 18.00
CA ILE A 744 6.11 -12.77 16.91
C ILE A 744 6.15 -13.61 15.64
N ILE A 745 5.05 -13.63 14.90
CA ILE A 745 5.01 -14.17 13.54
C ILE A 745 4.65 -13.04 12.60
N THR A 746 5.58 -12.62 11.75
CA THR A 746 5.30 -11.64 10.70
C THR A 746 4.96 -12.35 9.39
N ILE A 747 3.94 -11.86 8.69
CA ILE A 747 3.47 -12.45 7.43
C ILE A 747 3.61 -11.41 6.32
N GLY A 748 4.62 -11.63 5.47
CA GLY A 748 4.99 -10.75 4.37
C GLY A 748 5.70 -9.47 4.81
N SER A 749 6.18 -8.71 3.82
CA SER A 749 6.85 -7.42 4.06
C SER A 749 5.87 -6.31 4.43
N PRO A 750 6.25 -5.35 5.29
CA PRO A 750 5.44 -4.17 5.56
C PRO A 750 5.48 -3.11 4.45
N TYR A 751 5.95 -3.41 3.24
CA TYR A 751 6.02 -2.39 2.17
C TYR A 751 4.66 -1.75 1.92
N PRO A 752 4.60 -0.40 1.89
CA PRO A 752 3.41 0.32 1.47
C PRO A 752 3.17 0.11 -0.05
N PRO A 753 2.00 0.48 -0.58
CA PRO A 753 1.76 0.45 -2.02
C PRO A 753 2.79 1.30 -2.78
N LYS A 754 3.18 0.86 -3.98
CA LYS A 754 4.09 1.64 -4.84
C LYS A 754 3.51 3.01 -5.16
N ASN A 755 4.37 4.01 -5.14
CA ASN A 755 4.11 5.44 -5.27
C ASN A 755 3.28 6.08 -4.14
N SER A 756 3.06 5.40 -3.01
CA SER A 756 2.25 5.97 -1.92
C SER A 756 2.89 7.22 -1.30
N HIS A 757 4.22 7.36 -1.42
CA HIS A 757 5.00 8.48 -0.89
C HIS A 757 5.39 9.52 -1.95
N ARG A 758 4.84 9.44 -3.17
CA ARG A 758 5.23 10.37 -4.25
C ARG A 758 4.91 11.82 -3.92
N TRP A 759 3.77 12.06 -3.30
CA TRP A 759 3.37 13.40 -2.86
C TRP A 759 4.32 13.97 -1.80
N LEU A 760 4.80 13.12 -0.89
CA LEU A 760 5.74 13.48 0.15
C LEU A 760 7.13 13.75 -0.43
N ALA A 761 7.57 12.94 -1.39
CA ALA A 761 8.80 13.18 -2.14
C ALA A 761 8.77 14.54 -2.87
N ASP A 762 7.65 14.85 -3.52
CA ASP A 762 7.46 16.16 -4.16
C ASP A 762 7.51 17.30 -3.14
N LEU A 763 6.90 17.12 -1.96
CA LEU A 763 6.97 18.11 -0.88
C LEU A 763 8.42 18.38 -0.46
N PHE A 764 9.16 17.32 -0.14
CA PHE A 764 10.52 17.46 0.40
C PHE A 764 11.48 18.12 -0.59
N LEU A 765 11.33 17.79 -1.88
CA LEU A 765 12.10 18.44 -2.93
C LEU A 765 11.69 19.89 -3.15
N LYS A 766 10.41 20.25 -2.91
CA LYS A 766 9.96 21.65 -3.01
C LYS A 766 10.44 22.50 -1.84
N GLU A 767 10.33 21.98 -0.63
CA GLU A 767 10.71 22.66 0.62
C GLU A 767 12.20 22.54 0.97
N ASP A 768 13.00 21.93 0.09
CA ASP A 768 14.46 21.78 0.26
C ASP A 768 14.90 21.00 1.51
N LEU A 769 14.01 20.10 1.99
CA LEU A 769 14.25 19.26 3.17
C LEU A 769 15.19 18.07 2.89
N VAL A 770 15.54 17.86 1.63
CA VAL A 770 16.45 16.80 1.17
C VAL A 770 17.38 17.35 0.09
N ASP A 771 18.51 16.70 -0.09
CA ASP A 771 19.50 17.06 -1.12
C ASP A 771 18.96 16.77 -2.53
N LYS A 772 18.62 17.82 -3.27
CA LYS A 772 18.07 17.74 -4.64
C LYS A 772 19.09 17.23 -5.66
N GLU A 773 20.38 17.27 -5.37
CA GLU A 773 21.42 16.71 -6.25
C GLU A 773 21.45 15.18 -6.15
N LYS A 774 21.14 14.64 -4.96
CA LYS A 774 21.08 13.18 -4.71
C LYS A 774 19.76 12.56 -5.13
N PHE A 775 18.66 13.30 -5.06
CA PHE A 775 17.33 12.75 -5.20
C PHE A 775 16.47 13.44 -6.27
N ASP A 776 15.85 12.62 -7.12
CA ASP A 776 14.69 13.02 -7.91
C ASP A 776 13.41 12.50 -7.23
N ILE A 777 12.24 12.92 -7.72
CA ILE A 777 10.96 12.53 -7.12
C ILE A 777 10.78 11.00 -7.04
N GLU A 778 11.26 10.24 -8.03
CA GLU A 778 11.07 8.80 -8.12
C GLU A 778 12.09 8.02 -7.29
N SER A 779 13.34 8.48 -7.22
CA SER A 779 14.34 7.93 -6.31
C SER A 779 13.97 8.22 -4.85
N LEU A 780 13.53 9.43 -4.53
CA LEU A 780 13.07 9.80 -3.20
C LEU A 780 11.80 9.05 -2.80
N THR A 781 10.83 8.90 -3.70
CA THR A 781 9.62 8.11 -3.44
C THR A 781 9.98 6.68 -3.01
N ARG A 782 10.88 6.02 -3.75
CA ARG A 782 11.34 4.67 -3.43
C ARG A 782 12.10 4.63 -2.12
N HIS A 783 12.92 5.65 -1.85
CA HIS A 783 13.65 5.78 -0.60
C HIS A 783 12.69 5.91 0.60
N LEU A 784 11.67 6.76 0.49
CA LEU A 784 10.62 6.95 1.52
C LEU A 784 9.81 5.67 1.75
N GLU A 785 9.43 4.95 0.70
CA GLU A 785 8.72 3.66 0.81
C GLU A 785 9.55 2.62 1.55
N TYR A 786 10.85 2.57 1.24
CA TYR A 786 11.77 1.65 1.85
C TYR A 786 12.03 2.01 3.31
N TYR A 787 12.24 3.30 3.61
CA TYR A 787 12.33 3.81 4.97
C TYR A 787 11.09 3.48 5.80
N ASN A 788 9.90 3.77 5.28
CA ASN A 788 8.65 3.48 5.97
C ASN A 788 8.50 1.98 6.24
N ALA A 789 8.87 1.12 5.28
CA ALA A 789 8.87 -0.32 5.47
C ALA A 789 9.83 -0.76 6.58
N LYS A 790 11.04 -0.20 6.64
CA LYS A 790 12.02 -0.47 7.70
C LYS A 790 11.49 -0.11 9.09
N SER A 791 11.07 1.14 9.26
CA SER A 791 10.54 1.64 10.53
C SER A 791 9.35 0.80 10.99
N THR A 792 8.41 0.54 10.09
CA THR A 792 7.24 -0.29 10.40
C THR A 792 7.62 -1.73 10.74
N PHE A 793 8.59 -2.33 10.02
CA PHE A 793 9.08 -3.68 10.32
C PHE A 793 9.67 -3.73 11.72
N PHE A 794 10.60 -2.82 12.01
CA PHE A 794 11.32 -2.76 13.27
C PHE A 794 10.40 -2.52 14.46
N GLN A 795 9.47 -1.56 14.36
CA GLN A 795 8.45 -1.32 15.38
C GLN A 795 7.56 -2.55 15.60
N GLY A 796 7.14 -3.21 14.52
CA GLY A 796 6.32 -4.42 14.55
C GLY A 796 7.00 -5.60 15.27
N ILE A 797 8.24 -5.93 14.90
CA ILE A 797 8.95 -7.05 15.54
C ILE A 797 9.36 -6.72 16.98
N SER A 798 9.61 -5.45 17.29
CA SER A 798 9.99 -5.00 18.63
C SER A 798 8.86 -5.14 19.66
N ARG A 799 7.65 -5.49 19.22
CA ARG A 799 6.56 -5.94 20.12
C ARG A 799 6.88 -7.21 20.88
N GLY A 800 7.77 -8.05 20.34
CA GLY A 800 8.27 -9.25 21.00
C GLY A 800 9.29 -8.95 22.09
N LYS A 801 10.03 -7.83 21.98
CA LYS A 801 11.11 -7.49 22.91
C LYS A 801 10.61 -7.37 24.34
N ASP A 802 11.41 -7.90 25.25
CA ASP A 802 11.27 -7.61 26.66
C ASP A 802 11.89 -6.24 26.97
N PRO A 803 11.14 -5.28 27.55
CA PRO A 803 11.69 -3.95 27.86
C PRO A 803 12.91 -3.95 28.78
N LYS A 804 13.09 -5.02 29.56
CA LYS A 804 14.23 -5.18 30.45
C LYS A 804 15.37 -6.00 29.83
N GLY A 805 15.19 -6.57 28.65
CA GLY A 805 16.15 -7.50 28.07
C GLY A 805 16.42 -8.73 28.95
N GLU A 806 15.50 -9.10 29.84
CA GLU A 806 15.67 -10.26 30.73
C GLU A 806 15.14 -11.55 30.08
N VAL A 807 14.14 -11.40 29.19
CA VAL A 807 13.46 -12.53 28.55
C VAL A 807 13.70 -12.51 27.05
N GLU A 808 14.24 -13.60 26.53
CA GLU A 808 14.41 -13.79 25.09
C GLU A 808 13.09 -13.71 24.34
N SER A 809 13.16 -13.22 23.11
CA SER A 809 12.02 -13.15 22.20
C SER A 809 12.37 -13.71 20.84
N THR A 810 11.39 -14.30 20.17
CA THR A 810 11.55 -14.93 18.87
C THR A 810 10.63 -14.28 17.85
N VAL A 811 11.18 -14.01 16.66
CA VAL A 811 10.45 -13.45 15.52
C VAL A 811 10.59 -14.39 14.35
N TYR A 812 9.47 -14.88 13.85
CA TYR A 812 9.38 -15.77 12.71
C TYR A 812 8.83 -15.00 11.50
N CYS A 813 9.57 -14.99 10.39
CA CYS A 813 9.27 -14.11 9.26
C CYS A 813 8.79 -14.86 8.02
N TYR A 814 7.52 -15.26 8.01
CA TYR A 814 6.92 -15.98 6.88
C TYR A 814 6.85 -15.10 5.61
N GLY A 815 7.42 -15.62 4.51
CA GLY A 815 7.46 -14.97 3.20
C GLY A 815 8.53 -13.90 3.04
N LEU A 816 9.48 -13.80 3.98
CA LEU A 816 10.61 -12.89 3.95
C LEU A 816 11.92 -13.66 4.08
N ASN A 817 12.78 -13.58 3.07
CA ASN A 817 14.10 -14.22 3.13
C ASN A 817 15.12 -13.41 3.93
N LYS A 818 16.26 -14.05 4.26
CA LYS A 818 17.36 -13.45 5.03
C LYS A 818 17.80 -12.10 4.46
N TYR A 819 17.99 -12.03 3.14
CA TYR A 819 18.34 -10.79 2.45
C TYR A 819 17.30 -9.68 2.70
N GLN A 820 16.01 -9.95 2.54
CA GLN A 820 14.96 -8.96 2.77
C GLN A 820 14.90 -8.49 4.23
N ILE A 821 15.11 -9.40 5.18
CA ILE A 821 15.15 -9.06 6.62
C ILE A 821 16.34 -8.16 6.92
N ILE A 822 17.53 -8.49 6.44
CA ILE A 822 18.72 -7.65 6.60
C ILE A 822 18.47 -6.26 5.99
N GLN A 823 17.86 -6.21 4.80
CA GLN A 823 17.47 -4.94 4.20
C GLN A 823 16.49 -4.17 5.10
N LEU A 824 15.51 -4.81 5.73
CA LEU A 824 14.57 -4.16 6.65
C LEU A 824 15.21 -3.74 7.99
N LEU A 825 16.36 -4.32 8.36
CA LEU A 825 17.08 -4.09 9.62
C LEU A 825 18.40 -3.31 9.47
N ARG A 826 18.66 -2.68 8.31
CA ARG A 826 19.95 -2.02 8.03
C ARG A 826 20.19 -0.67 8.73
N PHE A 827 19.18 -0.05 9.35
CA PHE A 827 19.29 1.28 9.96
C PHE A 827 18.82 1.47 11.43
N PRO A 828 18.02 0.58 12.05
CA PRO A 828 17.65 0.81 13.43
C PRO A 828 18.84 0.63 14.36
N ILE A 829 18.89 1.45 15.42
CA ILE A 829 19.75 1.23 16.57
C ILE A 829 19.24 -0.04 17.29
N GLY A 830 20.17 -0.94 17.65
CA GLY A 830 19.83 -2.22 18.29
C GLY A 830 19.28 -3.24 17.28
N ILE A 831 20.17 -3.79 16.46
CA ILE A 831 19.85 -4.85 15.49
C ILE A 831 19.67 -6.18 16.24
N PRO A 832 18.54 -6.90 16.05
CA PRO A 832 18.35 -8.20 16.67
C PRO A 832 19.23 -9.28 16.04
N ASN A 833 19.45 -10.39 16.76
CA ASN A 833 20.17 -11.55 16.22
C ASN A 833 19.39 -12.16 15.05
N ILE A 834 20.02 -12.31 13.89
CA ILE A 834 19.42 -12.98 12.72
C ILE A 834 20.06 -14.36 12.61
N ASN A 835 19.25 -15.42 12.76
CA ASN A 835 19.70 -16.81 12.65
C ASN A 835 19.68 -17.26 11.19
#